data_AF-A0A316WB15-F1
#
_entry.id   AF-A0A316WB15-F1
#
_cell.length_a   1.000
_cell.length_b   1.000
_cell.length_c   1.000
_cell.angle_alpha   90.00
_cell.angle_beta   90.00
_cell.angle_gamma   90.00
#
_symmetry.space_group_name_H-M   'P 1'
#
loop_
_entity.id
_entity.type
_entity.pdbx_description
1 polymer ?
#
loop_
_entity_poly.entity_id
_entity_poly.type
_entity_poly.pdbx_seq_one_letter_code
_entity_poly.pdbx_strand_id
1 'polypeptide(L)'
;MRLVESLLLTTLCLCASSNVNAIWPKPSYISYGTPSKDERAIQALRVDVDKLVIAHTGDLPADLITAIERSKSRLKSDAMQPLIVGYGASRSEKIQQAPLLEKLKIILDGIEPPEAAVTPNAATSATPDEKAAESVKTEGEAAPHQHKQPAPASEEAPQAEKEERRPEDPNQAYTKASDTKEHPPPEARSAHQFPIEVFDAREASSDNTDVESDPPTEAQVEVKKPDEPLQADTPSEQSPSADRPADAGSTNATDTPVAATSGLAYEIQRDVELLDEAYSLTLPADGSPAVLSANSSLGIFGGLTTFEQLFLSLPKADETTRYVWNVPIDIHDKPAYPYRGIMVDTARNFIPIPALRRTIEAASSAKLNQFHWHIVDAQSFPLKLDGNLSVLAEKGAYSQAETYSAGDVKDFVQYAGEYGINVNVEIDMPGHTYEGVLQYKPELVTCPNKHDWAFWANEPPSGQLALNNSAVNAYVKELIQETSKLLAGPYFGHGNDEVNLKCYGASSKRDIDASLLKPFIEGVQKAIVDSGKAPMVWEEAAIDFPETAKALVNGTIVEVWTSVSNIAKVLESNPAVRVITAPYQAAYLDVGLGSWMGDSTGQSYADYVTWQMAYAFDPLTGTQGIPDARKRVLGGEMNLWTEQVDENNLDALLWPRALAGAEVYWTGDSWTQAFNAGNITTTFSAVGQGNTTEGAEAAEANPDRRAIAWSQRSWSGSNLTKRSAVEALPRLHEQRYRLVGRGIQASPLQPKWCALRPNQCNAPVATSP
;
A
#
# COMPACT_ATOMS: atom_id res chain seq x y z
N MET A 1 -16.78 -41.99 -43.69
CA MET A 1 -17.36 -40.65 -43.91
C MET A 1 -18.21 -40.12 -42.74
N ARG A 2 -18.59 -40.91 -41.71
CA ARG A 2 -19.30 -40.43 -40.50
C ARG A 2 -18.46 -40.43 -39.20
N LEU A 3 -17.14 -40.32 -39.35
CA LEU A 3 -16.17 -40.36 -38.23
C LEU A 3 -15.20 -39.18 -38.24
N VAL A 4 -15.36 -38.25 -39.19
CA VAL A 4 -14.55 -37.03 -39.32
C VAL A 4 -15.34 -35.80 -38.81
N GLU A 5 -16.66 -35.80 -38.90
CA GLU A 5 -17.52 -34.70 -38.42
C GLU A 5 -17.58 -34.62 -36.88
N SER A 6 -17.54 -35.75 -36.17
CA SER A 6 -17.52 -35.78 -34.68
C SER A 6 -16.19 -35.34 -34.06
N LEU A 7 -15.10 -35.20 -34.84
CA LEU A 7 -13.83 -34.66 -34.34
C LEU A 7 -13.68 -33.14 -34.59
N LEU A 8 -14.57 -32.54 -35.39
CA LEU A 8 -14.57 -31.11 -35.72
C LEU A 8 -15.55 -30.29 -34.85
N LEU A 9 -16.54 -30.92 -34.20
CA LEU A 9 -17.45 -30.23 -33.28
C LEU A 9 -16.93 -30.16 -31.83
N THR A 10 -15.96 -30.98 -31.44
CA THR A 10 -15.34 -30.98 -30.09
C THR A 10 -14.20 -29.98 -29.93
N THR A 11 -13.96 -29.11 -30.93
CA THR A 11 -13.04 -27.96 -30.83
C THR A 11 -13.78 -26.60 -30.82
N LEU A 12 -15.09 -26.60 -30.56
CA LEU A 12 -15.91 -25.39 -30.40
C LEU A 12 -16.42 -25.16 -28.97
N CYS A 13 -15.90 -25.88 -27.97
CA CYS A 13 -16.24 -25.67 -26.57
C CYS A 13 -15.45 -24.50 -25.98
N LEU A 14 -16.18 -23.50 -25.45
CA LEU A 14 -15.68 -22.50 -24.51
C LEU A 14 -14.57 -21.54 -25.01
N CYS A 15 -14.73 -21.02 -26.23
CA CYS A 15 -14.37 -19.61 -26.48
C CYS A 15 -15.47 -18.68 -25.93
N ALA A 16 -15.81 -18.82 -24.64
CA ALA A 16 -16.51 -17.77 -23.93
C ALA A 16 -15.55 -16.58 -23.86
N SER A 17 -15.76 -15.59 -24.73
CA SER A 17 -14.88 -14.42 -24.83
C SER A 17 -15.10 -13.51 -23.62
N SER A 18 -14.49 -13.88 -22.49
CA SER A 18 -14.14 -12.94 -21.43
C SER A 18 -13.12 -11.95 -22.01
N ASN A 19 -13.64 -10.94 -22.72
CA ASN A 19 -12.92 -9.72 -23.05
C ASN A 19 -12.65 -9.00 -21.73
N VAL A 20 -11.57 -9.41 -21.06
CA VAL A 20 -11.12 -8.81 -19.83
C VAL A 20 -10.54 -7.43 -20.18
N ASN A 21 -11.31 -6.37 -19.92
CA ASN A 21 -10.72 -5.04 -19.83
C ASN A 21 -9.80 -5.04 -18.60
N ALA A 22 -8.49 -4.83 -18.80
CA ALA A 22 -7.50 -4.89 -17.73
C ALA A 22 -7.51 -3.66 -16.81
N ILE A 23 -8.69 -3.16 -16.47
CA ILE A 23 -8.86 -2.07 -15.49
C ILE A 23 -8.34 -2.56 -14.14
N TRP A 24 -7.54 -1.72 -13.51
CA TRP A 24 -6.93 -1.94 -12.20
C TRP A 24 -6.85 -0.61 -11.43
N PRO A 25 -7.36 -0.54 -10.19
CA PRO A 25 -8.23 -1.51 -9.56
C PRO A 25 -9.53 -1.73 -10.33
N LYS A 26 -10.11 -2.91 -10.17
CA LYS A 26 -11.41 -3.29 -10.73
C LYS A 26 -12.53 -2.40 -10.17
N PRO A 27 -13.35 -1.76 -11.03
CA PRO A 27 -14.44 -0.91 -10.55
C PRO A 27 -15.47 -1.67 -9.72
N SER A 28 -16.01 -1.00 -8.70
CA SER A 28 -17.07 -1.51 -7.83
C SER A 28 -18.39 -1.72 -8.59
N TYR A 29 -18.72 -0.87 -9.57
CA TYR A 29 -19.70 -1.15 -10.61
C TYR A 29 -19.12 -0.91 -12.01
N ILE A 30 -19.32 -1.88 -12.90
CA ILE A 30 -19.11 -1.73 -14.34
C ILE A 30 -20.16 -2.55 -15.08
N SER A 31 -20.87 -1.89 -16.00
CA SER A 31 -21.73 -2.55 -16.97
C SER A 31 -21.20 -2.37 -18.39
N TYR A 32 -21.54 -3.35 -19.21
CA TYR A 32 -21.39 -3.30 -20.65
C TYR A 32 -22.80 -3.35 -21.23
N GLY A 33 -23.09 -2.50 -22.21
CA GLY A 33 -24.40 -2.49 -22.85
C GLY A 33 -24.73 -3.86 -23.44
N THR A 34 -26.03 -4.16 -23.50
CA THR A 34 -26.49 -5.42 -24.10
C THR A 34 -25.96 -5.52 -25.54
N PRO A 35 -25.36 -6.67 -25.93
CA PRO A 35 -24.99 -6.90 -27.31
C PRO A 35 -26.18 -6.61 -28.22
N SER A 36 -25.97 -5.75 -29.22
CA SER A 36 -26.98 -5.45 -30.23
C SER A 36 -27.53 -6.75 -30.80
N LYS A 37 -28.86 -6.82 -30.99
CA LYS A 37 -29.49 -7.93 -31.71
C LYS A 37 -29.04 -8.00 -33.19
N ASP A 38 -28.41 -6.95 -33.69
CA ASP A 38 -27.64 -7.00 -34.93
C ASP A 38 -26.18 -7.37 -34.62
N GLU A 39 -25.80 -8.61 -34.92
CA GLU A 39 -24.43 -9.14 -34.80
C GLU A 39 -23.39 -8.39 -35.66
N ARG A 40 -23.84 -7.49 -36.56
CA ARG A 40 -22.96 -6.62 -37.37
C ARG A 40 -22.53 -5.35 -36.63
N ALA A 41 -23.20 -4.98 -35.54
CA ALA A 41 -22.87 -3.76 -34.80
C ALA A 41 -21.47 -3.86 -34.17
N ILE A 42 -20.62 -2.88 -34.48
CA ILE A 42 -19.26 -2.82 -33.96
C ILE A 42 -19.30 -2.34 -32.50
N GLN A 43 -19.11 -3.25 -31.56
CA GLN A 43 -19.02 -2.94 -30.12
C GLN A 43 -17.61 -2.45 -29.74
N ALA A 44 -17.14 -1.43 -30.46
CA ALA A 44 -15.90 -0.72 -30.16
C ALA A 44 -16.07 0.78 -30.40
N LEU A 45 -15.31 1.59 -29.68
CA LEU A 45 -14.99 2.96 -30.07
C LEU A 45 -13.51 3.04 -30.43
N ARG A 46 -13.17 3.91 -31.37
CA ARG A 46 -11.80 4.41 -31.56
C ARG A 46 -11.71 5.86 -31.12
N VAL A 47 -10.52 6.28 -30.73
CA VAL A 47 -10.19 7.69 -30.45
C VAL A 47 -8.90 8.02 -31.19
N ASP A 48 -8.85 9.21 -31.79
CA ASP A 48 -7.61 9.83 -32.25
C ASP A 48 -7.23 10.84 -31.18
N VAL A 49 -6.19 10.53 -30.39
CA VAL A 49 -5.88 11.27 -29.17
C VAL A 49 -5.54 12.73 -29.46
N ASP A 50 -4.96 13.04 -30.62
CA ASP A 50 -4.68 14.44 -30.99
C ASP A 50 -5.95 15.24 -31.27
N LYS A 51 -7.01 14.58 -31.75
CA LYS A 51 -8.34 15.19 -32.00
C LYS A 51 -9.28 15.13 -30.80
N LEU A 52 -8.98 14.35 -29.76
CA LEU A 52 -9.82 14.25 -28.57
C LEU A 52 -9.91 15.61 -27.85
N VAL A 53 -11.13 16.14 -27.80
CA VAL A 53 -11.47 17.34 -27.02
C VAL A 53 -11.93 16.92 -25.63
N ILE A 54 -11.16 17.28 -24.61
CA ILE A 54 -11.60 17.18 -23.22
C ILE A 54 -12.22 18.53 -22.85
N ALA A 55 -13.53 18.56 -22.64
CA ALA A 55 -14.27 19.77 -22.30
C ALA A 55 -14.85 19.64 -20.89
N HIS A 56 -14.72 20.68 -20.07
CA HIS A 56 -15.25 20.72 -18.71
C HIS A 56 -16.39 21.73 -18.56
N THR A 57 -17.17 21.59 -17.49
CA THR A 57 -18.14 22.60 -17.03
C THR A 57 -17.57 23.36 -15.84
N GLY A 58 -17.66 24.70 -15.86
CA GLY A 58 -17.07 25.55 -14.83
C GLY A 58 -15.55 25.70 -14.98
N ASP A 59 -14.97 26.50 -14.09
CA ASP A 59 -13.52 26.63 -13.96
C ASP A 59 -12.99 25.42 -13.18
N LEU A 60 -11.90 24.80 -13.64
CA LEU A 60 -11.23 23.71 -12.95
C LEU A 60 -9.95 24.20 -12.25
N PRO A 61 -9.56 23.57 -11.13
CA PRO A 61 -8.25 23.79 -10.51
C PRO A 61 -7.08 23.53 -11.47
N ALA A 62 -6.00 24.31 -11.33
CA ALA A 62 -4.86 24.26 -12.25
C ALA A 62 -4.10 22.91 -12.21
N ASP A 63 -4.05 22.25 -11.05
CA ASP A 63 -3.48 20.91 -10.90
C ASP A 63 -4.37 19.83 -11.55
N LEU A 64 -5.69 19.96 -11.47
CA LEU A 64 -6.63 19.10 -12.20
C LEU A 64 -6.53 19.30 -13.72
N ILE A 65 -6.36 20.53 -14.21
CA ILE A 65 -6.08 20.80 -15.63
C ILE A 65 -4.76 20.14 -16.06
N THR A 66 -3.73 20.24 -15.22
CA THR A 66 -2.44 19.57 -15.46
C THR A 66 -2.59 18.05 -15.50
N ALA A 67 -3.42 17.48 -14.62
CA ALA A 67 -3.75 16.05 -14.63
C ALA A 67 -4.51 15.62 -15.90
N ILE A 68 -5.42 16.45 -16.42
CA ILE A 68 -6.15 16.21 -17.68
C ILE A 68 -5.17 16.13 -18.87
N GLU A 69 -4.26 17.11 -19.00
CA GLU A 69 -3.25 17.11 -20.06
C GLU A 69 -2.26 15.94 -19.92
N ARG A 70 -1.88 15.60 -18.69
CA ARG A 70 -1.07 14.41 -18.39
C ARG A 70 -1.78 13.12 -18.82
N SER A 71 -3.09 12.97 -18.57
CA SER A 71 -3.87 11.81 -19.01
C SER A 71 -4.03 11.76 -20.54
N LYS A 72 -4.17 12.91 -21.21
CA LYS A 72 -4.14 12.98 -22.69
C LYS A 72 -2.78 12.55 -23.25
N SER A 73 -1.69 13.00 -22.63
CA SER A 73 -0.33 12.56 -22.98
C SER A 73 -0.12 11.06 -22.76
N ARG A 74 -0.62 10.51 -21.63
CA ARG A 74 -0.57 9.07 -21.32
C ARG A 74 -1.39 8.23 -22.30
N LEU A 75 -2.57 8.65 -22.72
CA LEU A 75 -3.34 7.99 -23.79
C LEU A 75 -2.56 7.91 -25.11
N LYS A 76 -1.74 8.93 -25.42
CA LYS A 76 -0.89 8.97 -26.62
C LYS A 76 0.39 8.15 -26.49
N SER A 77 1.01 8.08 -25.31
CA SER A 77 2.26 7.32 -25.09
C SER A 77 2.04 5.87 -24.71
N ASP A 78 0.89 5.51 -24.13
CA ASP A 78 0.55 4.12 -23.78
C ASP A 78 0.34 3.29 -25.06
N ALA A 79 1.36 2.49 -25.39
CA ALA A 79 1.39 1.63 -26.57
C ALA A 79 0.87 0.21 -26.26
N MET A 80 0.19 -0.02 -25.14
CA MET A 80 -0.25 -1.35 -24.73
C MET A 80 -1.21 -1.98 -25.74
N GLN A 81 -0.82 -3.13 -26.29
CA GLN A 81 -1.64 -3.96 -27.18
C GLN A 81 -2.19 -5.18 -26.41
N PRO A 82 -3.28 -5.82 -26.87
CA PRO A 82 -3.77 -7.07 -26.25
C PRO A 82 -2.66 -8.12 -26.18
N LEU A 83 -2.42 -8.68 -24.99
CA LEU A 83 -1.39 -9.72 -24.82
C LEU A 83 -1.76 -11.04 -25.53
N ILE A 84 -3.04 -11.31 -25.70
CA ILE A 84 -3.49 -12.58 -26.29
C ILE A 84 -3.14 -12.62 -27.79
N VAL A 85 -2.35 -13.62 -28.18
CA VAL A 85 -1.83 -13.74 -29.55
C VAL A 85 -2.97 -13.73 -30.58
N GLY A 86 -2.88 -12.85 -31.57
CA GLY A 86 -3.85 -12.73 -32.65
C GLY A 86 -5.13 -11.93 -32.33
N TYR A 87 -5.37 -11.53 -31.07
CA TYR A 87 -6.57 -10.74 -30.72
C TYR A 87 -6.57 -9.35 -31.36
N GLY A 88 -5.45 -8.63 -31.35
CA GLY A 88 -5.37 -7.33 -32.03
C GLY A 88 -5.51 -7.45 -33.55
N ALA A 89 -4.82 -8.43 -34.15
CA ALA A 89 -4.79 -8.60 -35.61
C ALA A 89 -6.16 -9.04 -36.18
N SER A 90 -6.83 -10.00 -35.53
CA SER A 90 -8.15 -10.50 -35.96
C SER A 90 -9.29 -9.48 -35.85
N ARG A 91 -9.07 -8.37 -35.12
CA ARG A 91 -10.08 -7.33 -34.90
C ARG A 91 -9.75 -5.98 -35.55
N SER A 92 -8.56 -5.81 -36.13
CA SER A 92 -8.05 -4.52 -36.63
C SER A 92 -9.00 -3.84 -37.64
N GLU A 93 -9.53 -4.58 -38.61
CA GLU A 93 -10.49 -4.05 -39.60
C GLU A 93 -11.80 -3.57 -38.94
N LYS A 94 -12.32 -4.29 -37.95
CA LYS A 94 -13.51 -3.88 -37.18
C LYS A 94 -13.25 -2.61 -36.37
N ILE A 95 -12.05 -2.45 -35.80
CA ILE A 95 -11.67 -1.24 -35.05
C ILE A 95 -11.56 -0.03 -36.00
N GLN A 96 -10.98 -0.21 -37.19
CA GLN A 96 -10.87 0.88 -38.17
C GLN A 96 -12.24 1.42 -38.62
N GLN A 97 -13.26 0.55 -38.62
CA GLN A 97 -14.66 0.89 -38.93
C GLN A 97 -15.46 1.37 -37.70
N ALA A 98 -14.89 1.36 -36.49
CA ALA A 98 -15.57 1.79 -35.27
C ALA A 98 -15.90 3.31 -35.30
N PRO A 99 -16.98 3.74 -34.62
CA PRO A 99 -17.25 5.16 -34.41
C PRO A 99 -16.10 5.86 -33.67
N LEU A 100 -15.87 7.13 -34.01
CA LEU A 100 -14.82 7.95 -33.43
C LEU A 100 -15.36 8.68 -32.20
N LEU A 101 -14.71 8.53 -31.06
CA LEU A 101 -14.94 9.33 -29.86
C LEU A 101 -14.14 10.63 -29.97
N GLU A 102 -14.81 11.72 -30.34
CA GLU A 102 -14.15 13.03 -30.51
C GLU A 102 -14.11 13.84 -29.21
N LYS A 103 -14.90 13.48 -28.19
CA LYS A 103 -15.09 14.31 -26.99
C LYS A 103 -15.25 13.52 -25.70
N LEU A 104 -14.55 13.96 -24.66
CA LEU A 104 -14.83 13.62 -23.25
C LEU A 104 -15.38 14.88 -22.57
N LYS A 105 -16.53 14.77 -21.89
CA LYS A 105 -17.11 15.84 -21.07
C LYS A 105 -16.82 15.55 -19.59
N ILE A 106 -16.09 16.45 -18.94
CA ILE A 106 -15.85 16.45 -17.50
C ILE A 106 -16.91 17.32 -16.80
N ILE A 107 -17.47 16.81 -15.70
CA ILE A 107 -18.43 17.51 -14.84
C ILE A 107 -17.97 17.37 -13.39
N LEU A 108 -17.37 18.42 -12.85
CA LEU A 108 -17.13 18.58 -11.42
C LEU A 108 -18.43 19.07 -10.76
N ASP A 109 -18.68 18.65 -9.52
CA ASP A 109 -19.93 18.87 -8.75
C ASP A 109 -21.18 18.23 -9.38
N GLY A 110 -21.05 17.00 -9.89
CA GLY A 110 -22.06 16.39 -10.79
C GLY A 110 -22.30 14.88 -10.67
N ILE A 111 -22.18 14.27 -9.48
CA ILE A 111 -22.69 12.90 -9.28
C ILE A 111 -24.19 12.97 -8.93
N GLU A 112 -25.06 12.64 -9.88
CA GLU A 112 -26.42 12.21 -9.51
C GLU A 112 -26.31 10.91 -8.69
N PRO A 113 -26.88 10.83 -7.47
CA PRO A 113 -26.80 9.61 -6.67
C PRO A 113 -27.48 8.46 -7.43
N PRO A 114 -26.89 7.25 -7.44
CA PRO A 114 -27.45 6.14 -8.20
C PRO A 114 -28.88 5.85 -7.76
N GLU A 115 -29.82 5.83 -8.71
CA GLU A 115 -31.21 5.48 -8.43
C GLU A 115 -31.26 4.14 -7.68
N ALA A 116 -31.95 4.13 -6.54
CA ALA A 116 -32.04 2.95 -5.70
C ALA A 116 -32.57 1.76 -6.50
N ALA A 117 -31.82 0.65 -6.48
CA ALA A 117 -32.11 -0.54 -7.26
C ALA A 117 -33.58 -0.95 -7.14
N VAL A 118 -34.23 -1.08 -8.31
CA VAL A 118 -35.67 -1.28 -8.48
C VAL A 118 -36.23 -2.37 -7.54
N THR A 119 -36.97 -1.95 -6.51
CA THR A 119 -37.81 -2.85 -5.71
C THR A 119 -39.04 -3.26 -6.53
N PRO A 120 -39.32 -4.56 -6.76
CA PRO A 120 -40.52 -4.96 -7.47
C PRO A 120 -41.78 -4.85 -6.61
N ASN A 121 -42.62 -3.87 -6.95
CA ASN A 121 -44.06 -3.77 -6.68
C ASN A 121 -44.60 -4.12 -5.29
N ALA A 122 -44.89 -3.08 -4.49
CA ALA A 122 -46.01 -3.12 -3.55
C ALA A 122 -47.31 -2.73 -4.28
N ALA A 123 -48.32 -3.60 -4.25
CA ALA A 123 -49.61 -3.33 -4.89
C ALA A 123 -50.53 -2.47 -4.01
N THR A 124 -50.84 -1.27 -4.49
CA THR A 124 -52.08 -0.47 -4.30
C THR A 124 -52.94 -0.67 -3.04
N SER A 125 -52.88 0.36 -2.18
CA SER A 125 -53.90 0.92 -1.28
C SER A 125 -55.37 0.43 -1.35
N ALA A 126 -55.97 0.31 -0.16
CA ALA A 126 -57.38 0.65 0.11
C ALA A 126 -57.51 1.36 1.48
N THR A 127 -58.61 2.11 1.67
CA THR A 127 -58.81 3.20 2.65
C THR A 127 -59.22 2.78 4.09
N PRO A 128 -59.15 3.70 5.08
CA PRO A 128 -59.33 3.40 6.51
C PRO A 128 -60.78 3.55 7.01
N ASP A 129 -61.09 3.02 8.21
CA ASP A 129 -62.19 3.56 9.03
C ASP A 129 -62.13 3.23 10.54
N GLU A 130 -62.96 3.97 11.27
CA GLU A 130 -63.10 4.25 12.72
C GLU A 130 -63.09 3.15 13.84
N LYS A 131 -62.72 3.64 15.05
CA LYS A 131 -63.28 3.37 16.42
C LYS A 131 -63.23 1.96 17.05
N ALA A 132 -62.59 1.89 18.22
CA ALA A 132 -63.25 1.58 19.51
C ALA A 132 -62.35 1.99 20.71
N ALA A 133 -62.95 2.26 21.87
CA ALA A 133 -62.25 2.60 23.12
C ALA A 133 -62.85 1.81 24.29
N GLU A 134 -62.03 1.51 25.32
CA GLU A 134 -62.35 1.32 26.75
C GLU A 134 -61.03 0.89 27.46
N SER A 135 -60.44 1.68 28.37
CA SER A 135 -60.65 1.70 29.84
C SER A 135 -60.25 0.38 30.53
N VAL A 136 -59.44 0.33 31.61
CA VAL A 136 -59.65 0.93 32.96
C VAL A 136 -58.31 0.93 33.79
N LYS A 137 -57.98 2.10 34.37
CA LYS A 137 -57.44 2.42 35.74
C LYS A 137 -56.46 1.47 36.49
N THR A 138 -55.27 1.94 36.94
CA THR A 138 -54.89 2.48 38.30
C THR A 138 -55.12 1.49 39.45
N GLU A 139 -54.28 1.30 40.49
CA GLU A 139 -53.33 2.15 41.27
C GLU A 139 -52.10 1.26 41.71
N GLY A 140 -51.06 1.64 42.46
CA GLY A 140 -50.60 2.88 43.11
C GLY A 140 -49.51 2.58 44.17
N GLU A 141 -48.36 3.27 44.06
CA GLU A 141 -47.32 3.63 45.07
C GLU A 141 -47.06 2.80 46.36
N ALA A 142 -45.77 2.51 46.65
CA ALA A 142 -44.98 3.18 47.72
C ALA A 142 -43.58 2.56 47.96
N ALA A 143 -42.59 3.38 48.36
CA ALA A 143 -41.21 3.02 48.78
C ALA A 143 -41.02 3.37 50.30
N PRO A 144 -39.81 3.56 50.92
CA PRO A 144 -38.40 3.34 50.54
C PRO A 144 -37.43 2.80 51.67
N HIS A 145 -36.10 2.72 51.38
CA HIS A 145 -34.93 2.83 52.31
C HIS A 145 -34.66 1.71 53.38
N GLN A 146 -33.46 1.46 53.95
CA GLN A 146 -32.04 1.91 53.79
C GLN A 146 -31.01 0.94 54.47
N HIS A 147 -29.74 0.96 54.05
CA HIS A 147 -28.45 0.70 54.79
C HIS A 147 -28.29 -0.28 55.99
N LYS A 148 -27.28 -1.19 55.95
CA LYS A 148 -26.01 -1.20 56.78
C LYS A 148 -25.15 -2.50 56.76
N GLN A 149 -23.83 -2.35 56.96
CA GLN A 149 -22.83 -3.32 57.53
C GLN A 149 -22.52 -2.92 59.01
N PRO A 150 -21.59 -3.52 59.84
CA PRO A 150 -20.58 -4.61 59.64
C PRO A 150 -20.34 -5.66 60.80
N ALA A 151 -19.55 -6.75 60.53
CA ALA A 151 -18.62 -7.57 61.39
C ALA A 151 -19.12 -8.22 62.75
N PRO A 152 -18.34 -9.03 63.55
CA PRO A 152 -16.98 -9.67 63.41
C PRO A 152 -16.77 -11.16 63.92
N ALA A 153 -15.56 -11.73 63.67
CA ALA A 153 -14.64 -12.63 64.45
C ALA A 153 -14.99 -13.96 65.23
N SER A 154 -14.15 -15.01 65.02
CA SER A 154 -13.56 -16.02 65.99
C SER A 154 -12.70 -17.09 65.23
N GLU A 155 -11.39 -17.30 65.39
CA GLU A 155 -10.56 -17.95 66.46
C GLU A 155 -10.61 -19.52 66.58
N GLU A 156 -9.54 -20.23 66.18
CA GLU A 156 -8.70 -21.16 67.01
C GLU A 156 -7.56 -21.87 66.20
N ALA A 157 -6.56 -22.45 66.88
CA ALA A 157 -5.33 -23.06 66.32
C ALA A 157 -5.17 -24.56 66.70
N PRO A 158 -4.09 -25.28 66.29
CA PRO A 158 -2.88 -25.30 67.13
C PRO A 158 -1.50 -25.46 66.42
N GLN A 159 -0.47 -25.35 67.27
CA GLN A 159 1.00 -25.54 67.17
C GLN A 159 1.50 -26.82 66.43
N ALA A 160 2.81 -27.08 66.22
CA ALA A 160 4.03 -26.30 65.91
C ALA A 160 5.26 -27.24 66.10
N GLU A 161 6.21 -27.31 65.17
CA GLU A 161 7.59 -27.75 65.49
C GLU A 161 8.64 -27.18 64.53
N LYS A 162 9.91 -27.21 64.94
CA LYS A 162 11.03 -26.42 64.39
C LYS A 162 11.95 -27.26 63.50
N GLU A 163 12.60 -26.63 62.53
CA GLU A 163 14.08 -26.66 62.50
C GLU A 163 14.70 -25.47 61.75
N GLU A 164 16.02 -25.33 61.88
CA GLU A 164 16.78 -24.07 61.75
C GLU A 164 18.02 -24.26 60.86
N ARG A 165 18.21 -23.39 59.84
CA ARG A 165 19.54 -22.85 59.46
C ARG A 165 19.52 -21.72 58.42
N ARG A 166 20.61 -20.94 58.42
CA ARG A 166 20.89 -19.74 57.62
C ARG A 166 21.55 -20.07 56.25
N PRO A 167 21.71 -19.09 55.33
CA PRO A 167 21.98 -19.32 53.90
C PRO A 167 23.47 -19.30 53.52
N GLU A 168 23.78 -19.78 52.31
CA GLU A 168 25.05 -19.53 51.62
C GLU A 168 24.86 -19.12 50.14
N ASP A 169 25.91 -18.47 49.64
CA ASP A 169 26.10 -17.71 48.40
C ASP A 169 26.44 -18.60 47.18
N PRO A 170 25.94 -18.33 45.96
CA PRO A 170 26.39 -19.01 44.74
C PRO A 170 27.32 -18.14 43.89
N ASN A 171 28.63 -18.32 44.04
CA ASN A 171 29.60 -17.87 43.04
C ASN A 171 30.79 -18.86 42.92
N GLN A 172 31.36 -18.98 41.72
CA GLN A 172 32.38 -19.96 41.28
C GLN A 172 31.84 -21.40 41.07
N ALA A 173 31.77 -21.96 39.86
CA ALA A 173 32.76 -22.22 38.79
C ALA A 173 33.33 -23.64 38.85
N TYR A 174 33.22 -24.39 37.74
CA TYR A 174 33.88 -25.69 37.56
C TYR A 174 34.38 -25.88 36.12
N THR A 175 35.59 -26.41 35.99
CA THR A 175 36.23 -26.78 34.72
C THR A 175 36.72 -28.23 34.73
N LYS A 176 36.38 -28.96 33.65
CA LYS A 176 37.11 -30.08 32.99
C LYS A 176 37.20 -31.49 33.61
N ALA A 177 36.82 -32.45 32.73
CA ALA A 177 37.48 -33.75 32.38
C ALA A 177 37.57 -34.88 33.43
N SER A 178 37.60 -36.18 33.10
CA SER A 178 37.31 -37.00 31.87
C SER A 178 37.09 -38.48 32.31
N ASP A 179 36.40 -39.37 31.58
CA ASP A 179 36.93 -40.44 30.68
C ASP A 179 35.70 -41.33 30.30
N THR A 180 35.28 -41.63 29.06
CA THR A 180 35.82 -42.41 27.91
C THR A 180 35.77 -43.95 27.96
N LYS A 181 35.04 -44.55 26.99
CA LYS A 181 35.27 -45.82 26.25
C LYS A 181 34.15 -45.97 25.19
N GLU A 182 34.36 -45.66 23.90
CA GLU A 182 35.10 -46.36 22.82
C GLU A 182 34.42 -47.57 22.16
N HIS A 183 34.11 -47.47 20.85
CA HIS A 183 34.62 -48.37 19.78
C HIS A 183 34.31 -47.82 18.35
N PRO A 184 34.96 -48.32 17.26
CA PRO A 184 35.53 -47.45 16.22
C PRO A 184 34.93 -47.55 14.78
N PRO A 185 35.35 -46.69 13.82
CA PRO A 185 34.91 -46.68 12.42
C PRO A 185 35.92 -47.32 11.42
N PRO A 186 35.53 -47.57 10.14
CA PRO A 186 36.44 -47.95 9.06
C PRO A 186 36.73 -46.83 8.03
N GLU A 187 38.01 -46.46 7.97
CA GLU A 187 38.88 -46.17 6.80
C GLU A 187 38.42 -45.33 5.58
N ALA A 188 39.35 -44.46 5.15
CA ALA A 188 39.27 -43.63 3.94
C ALA A 188 39.94 -44.28 2.71
N ARG A 189 39.66 -43.74 1.51
CA ARG A 189 40.52 -43.87 0.32
C ARG A 189 40.80 -42.53 -0.33
N SER A 190 41.91 -42.48 -1.05
CA SER A 190 42.72 -41.28 -1.30
C SER A 190 42.39 -40.49 -2.58
N ALA A 191 42.49 -39.18 -2.44
CA ALA A 191 43.02 -38.18 -3.38
C ALA A 191 43.28 -38.56 -4.85
N HIS A 192 42.79 -37.69 -5.76
CA HIS A 192 43.52 -37.26 -6.95
C HIS A 192 43.52 -35.72 -7.00
N GLN A 193 44.72 -35.13 -7.03
CA GLN A 193 44.94 -33.72 -7.38
C GLN A 193 44.98 -33.59 -8.91
N PHE A 194 44.49 -32.47 -9.46
CA PHE A 194 45.08 -31.75 -10.60
C PHE A 194 44.61 -30.27 -10.54
N PRO A 195 45.28 -29.32 -11.22
CA PRO A 195 45.45 -27.98 -10.67
C PRO A 195 44.52 -26.93 -11.27
N ILE A 196 44.46 -25.77 -10.59
CA ILE A 196 43.93 -24.53 -11.13
C ILE A 196 44.96 -23.98 -12.12
N GLU A 197 44.60 -23.91 -13.41
CA GLU A 197 45.27 -23.04 -14.37
C GLU A 197 44.34 -21.89 -14.75
N VAL A 198 44.86 -20.67 -14.65
CA VAL A 198 44.24 -19.45 -15.16
C VAL A 198 44.65 -19.31 -16.62
N PHE A 199 43.69 -19.29 -17.55
CA PHE A 199 43.96 -18.77 -18.90
C PHE A 199 42.80 -17.97 -19.49
N ASP A 200 43.15 -16.76 -19.88
CA ASP A 200 42.45 -15.87 -20.82
C ASP A 200 42.51 -16.46 -22.23
N ALA A 201 41.43 -16.33 -23.02
CA ALA A 201 41.42 -16.75 -24.43
C ALA A 201 40.36 -16.01 -25.27
N ARG A 202 40.85 -15.26 -26.25
CA ARG A 202 40.07 -14.73 -27.38
C ARG A 202 39.97 -15.76 -28.53
N GLU A 203 38.79 -15.78 -29.15
CA GLU A 203 38.53 -15.95 -30.60
C GLU A 203 38.78 -17.26 -31.39
N ALA A 204 37.96 -17.35 -32.47
CA ALA A 204 38.09 -18.11 -33.73
C ALA A 204 37.73 -19.62 -33.76
N SER A 205 37.09 -20.18 -34.80
CA SER A 205 36.33 -19.62 -35.95
C SER A 205 35.61 -20.77 -36.75
N SER A 206 35.05 -20.45 -37.93
CA SER A 206 34.42 -21.30 -38.98
C SER A 206 32.95 -21.74 -38.73
N ASP A 207 32.02 -21.66 -39.70
CA ASP A 207 32.02 -21.12 -41.09
C ASP A 207 30.54 -20.91 -41.54
N ASN A 208 30.17 -20.25 -42.64
CA ASN A 208 30.62 -19.03 -43.36
C ASN A 208 29.72 -18.83 -44.62
N THR A 209 29.35 -17.59 -45.01
CA THR A 209 29.02 -17.18 -46.41
C THR A 209 28.75 -15.67 -46.55
N ASP A 210 29.34 -15.06 -47.60
CA ASP A 210 29.46 -13.61 -47.88
C ASP A 210 28.15 -12.94 -48.40
N VAL A 211 27.99 -11.61 -48.59
CA VAL A 211 28.72 -10.67 -49.50
C VAL A 211 28.38 -9.17 -49.21
N GLU A 212 29.40 -8.29 -49.18
CA GLU A 212 29.49 -6.81 -49.46
C GLU A 212 28.48 -5.77 -48.84
N SER A 213 28.81 -4.50 -48.53
CA SER A 213 30.08 -3.72 -48.49
C SER A 213 29.96 -2.39 -47.69
N ASP A 214 31.12 -1.78 -47.37
CA ASP A 214 31.42 -0.38 -46.94
C ASP A 214 30.98 0.18 -45.54
N PRO A 215 31.93 0.72 -44.73
CA PRO A 215 31.67 1.34 -43.41
C PRO A 215 31.88 2.89 -43.37
N PRO A 216 31.30 3.61 -42.38
CA PRO A 216 31.69 4.98 -42.04
C PRO A 216 32.77 5.03 -40.93
N THR A 217 33.71 5.95 -41.13
CA THR A 217 34.88 6.29 -40.29
C THR A 217 34.59 6.74 -38.85
N GLU A 218 35.53 6.44 -37.95
CA GLU A 218 35.67 7.07 -36.63
C GLU A 218 35.89 8.59 -36.71
N ALA A 219 35.42 9.34 -35.71
CA ALA A 219 35.76 10.74 -35.48
C ALA A 219 36.31 10.92 -34.06
N GLN A 220 37.44 11.62 -33.94
CA GLN A 220 38.13 11.83 -32.66
C GLN A 220 37.43 12.89 -31.80
N VAL A 221 37.40 12.67 -30.48
CA VAL A 221 36.93 13.65 -29.50
C VAL A 221 38.10 14.50 -29.02
N GLU A 222 38.08 15.79 -29.35
CA GLU A 222 39.10 16.76 -28.92
C GLU A 222 38.70 17.44 -27.60
N VAL A 223 39.61 17.45 -26.62
CA VAL A 223 39.40 18.04 -25.29
C VAL A 223 39.64 19.55 -25.31
N LYS A 224 38.65 20.35 -24.88
CA LYS A 224 38.81 21.78 -24.65
C LYS A 224 38.67 22.15 -23.16
N LYS A 225 39.55 23.05 -22.72
CA LYS A 225 39.58 23.62 -21.36
C LYS A 225 38.50 24.71 -21.18
N PRO A 226 38.07 24.99 -19.94
CA PRO A 226 37.22 26.14 -19.64
C PRO A 226 38.04 27.43 -19.48
N ASP A 227 37.47 28.55 -19.91
CA ASP A 227 37.92 29.91 -19.58
C ASP A 227 37.00 30.53 -18.52
N GLU A 228 37.55 31.45 -17.71
CA GLU A 228 36.93 32.06 -16.53
C GLU A 228 36.31 33.46 -16.84
N PRO A 229 35.71 34.20 -15.88
CA PRO A 229 34.31 34.63 -16.00
C PRO A 229 34.10 36.09 -16.44
N LEU A 230 32.88 36.40 -16.87
CA LEU A 230 32.41 37.77 -17.12
C LEU A 230 31.41 38.26 -16.07
N GLN A 231 31.32 39.58 -15.95
CA GLN A 231 30.89 40.30 -14.76
C GLN A 231 29.36 40.42 -14.60
N ALA A 232 28.94 40.67 -13.36
CA ALA A 232 27.55 40.96 -13.01
C ALA A 232 27.17 42.42 -13.32
N ASP A 233 25.95 42.62 -13.84
CA ASP A 233 25.26 43.90 -13.89
C ASP A 233 24.03 43.88 -12.97
N THR A 234 23.79 45.00 -12.28
CA THR A 234 22.63 45.22 -11.40
C THR A 234 21.60 46.14 -12.07
N PRO A 235 20.33 46.11 -11.61
CA PRO A 235 19.55 47.35 -11.62
C PRO A 235 18.83 47.63 -10.28
N SER A 236 19.29 48.71 -9.64
CA SER A 236 18.55 49.73 -8.89
C SER A 236 17.24 49.42 -8.13
N GLU A 237 17.25 49.76 -6.84
CA GLU A 237 16.08 50.05 -6.01
C GLU A 237 15.23 51.23 -6.54
N GLN A 238 13.92 51.21 -6.29
CA GLN A 238 13.12 52.42 -6.04
C GLN A 238 11.85 52.11 -5.25
N SER A 239 11.74 52.65 -4.03
CA SER A 239 10.52 52.66 -3.20
C SER A 239 9.67 53.90 -3.48
N PRO A 240 8.34 53.83 -3.29
CA PRO A 240 7.73 54.72 -2.28
C PRO A 240 6.63 53.99 -1.47
N SER A 241 6.73 53.98 -0.14
CA SER A 241 6.10 54.93 0.81
C SER A 241 4.71 54.50 1.28
N ALA A 242 4.54 54.46 2.61
CA ALA A 242 3.27 54.11 3.24
C ALA A 242 2.24 55.24 3.16
N ASP A 243 0.96 54.89 3.10
CA ASP A 243 -0.10 55.64 3.78
C ASP A 243 -1.25 54.71 4.18
N ARG A 244 -1.79 54.91 5.39
CA ARG A 244 -3.08 54.36 5.83
C ARG A 244 -4.15 55.43 5.55
N PRO A 245 -5.40 55.02 5.35
CA PRO A 245 -6.33 55.33 6.43
C PRO A 245 -7.21 54.15 6.83
N ALA A 246 -7.65 54.16 8.09
CA ALA A 246 -8.78 53.36 8.53
C ALA A 246 -10.07 54.17 8.35
N ASP A 247 -11.15 53.53 7.92
CA ASP A 247 -12.48 53.82 8.45
C ASP A 247 -13.35 52.57 8.43
N ALA A 248 -14.34 52.52 9.33
CA ALA A 248 -15.22 51.38 9.52
C ALA A 248 -16.54 51.56 8.75
N GLY A 249 -16.96 50.54 8.00
CA GLY A 249 -18.21 50.53 7.25
C GLY A 249 -18.91 49.18 7.32
N SER A 250 -19.92 49.06 8.17
CA SER A 250 -20.74 47.85 8.27
C SER A 250 -21.70 47.71 7.08
N THR A 251 -21.65 46.59 6.38
CA THR A 251 -22.78 46.06 5.60
C THR A 251 -22.85 44.54 5.75
N ASN A 252 -23.91 44.05 6.38
CA ASN A 252 -24.26 42.62 6.34
C ASN A 252 -24.69 42.25 4.92
N ALA A 253 -23.95 41.34 4.29
CA ALA A 253 -24.41 40.58 3.14
C ALA A 253 -24.05 39.10 3.37
N THR A 254 -25.07 38.24 3.44
CA THR A 254 -24.89 36.79 3.53
C THR A 254 -24.64 36.22 2.15
N ASP A 255 -23.48 36.53 1.57
CA ASP A 255 -22.92 35.71 0.50
C ASP A 255 -22.20 34.53 1.16
N THR A 256 -22.89 33.38 1.24
CA THR A 256 -22.19 32.09 1.29
C THR A 256 -21.31 32.00 0.04
N PRO A 257 -19.98 31.90 0.16
CA PRO A 257 -19.15 31.64 -1.00
C PRO A 257 -19.62 30.35 -1.64
N VAL A 258 -19.86 30.38 -2.95
CA VAL A 258 -19.80 29.15 -3.75
C VAL A 258 -18.43 28.55 -3.45
N ALA A 259 -18.39 27.33 -2.91
CA ALA A 259 -17.14 26.71 -2.53
C ALA A 259 -16.23 26.67 -3.75
N ALA A 260 -15.08 27.35 -3.69
CA ALA A 260 -14.10 27.25 -4.74
C ALA A 260 -13.66 25.78 -4.81
N THR A 261 -13.88 25.15 -5.97
CA THR A 261 -13.52 23.75 -6.21
C THR A 261 -12.06 23.53 -5.82
N SER A 262 -11.82 22.61 -4.90
CA SER A 262 -10.50 22.37 -4.34
C SER A 262 -9.58 21.65 -5.34
N GLY A 263 -8.30 22.03 -5.37
CA GLY A 263 -7.29 21.35 -6.19
C GLY A 263 -7.02 19.93 -5.70
N LEU A 264 -6.62 19.05 -6.62
CA LEU A 264 -6.25 17.65 -6.38
C LEU A 264 -5.25 17.50 -5.22
N ALA A 265 -4.19 18.32 -5.22
CA ALA A 265 -3.14 18.27 -4.20
C ALA A 265 -3.65 18.70 -2.82
N TYR A 266 -4.53 19.71 -2.77
CA TYR A 266 -5.16 20.14 -1.52
C TYR A 266 -6.14 19.09 -0.98
N GLU A 267 -6.93 18.46 -1.85
CA GLU A 267 -7.90 17.44 -1.44
C GLU A 267 -7.23 16.23 -0.81
N ILE A 268 -6.16 15.70 -1.42
CA ILE A 268 -5.49 14.50 -0.91
C ILE A 268 -4.73 14.74 0.40
N GLN A 269 -4.32 15.98 0.68
CA GLN A 269 -3.61 16.38 1.90
C GLN A 269 -4.55 16.62 3.10
N ARG A 270 -5.80 16.16 3.02
CA ARG A 270 -6.77 16.13 4.13
C ARG A 270 -6.74 14.78 4.84
N ASP A 271 -7.40 14.68 6.01
CA ASP A 271 -7.59 13.39 6.67
C ASP A 271 -8.35 12.42 5.74
N VAL A 272 -7.92 11.16 5.68
CA VAL A 272 -8.41 10.18 4.72
C VAL A 272 -9.92 9.97 4.80
N GLU A 273 -10.54 10.12 5.97
CA GLU A 273 -12.00 9.99 6.16
C GLU A 273 -12.79 11.16 5.55
N LEU A 274 -12.13 12.22 5.08
CA LEU A 274 -12.71 13.39 4.43
C LEU A 274 -12.54 13.41 2.90
N LEU A 275 -11.90 12.37 2.32
CA LEU A 275 -11.68 12.25 0.88
C LEU A 275 -12.96 11.74 0.20
N ASP A 276 -13.41 12.46 -0.84
CA ASP A 276 -14.34 11.90 -1.82
C ASP A 276 -13.54 11.51 -3.06
N GLU A 277 -13.49 10.21 -3.37
CA GLU A 277 -12.81 9.65 -4.53
C GLU A 277 -13.81 8.97 -5.49
N ALA A 278 -15.11 9.25 -5.33
CA ALA A 278 -16.16 8.66 -6.15
C ALA A 278 -16.26 9.33 -7.52
N TYR A 279 -16.54 8.53 -8.56
CA TYR A 279 -16.75 9.02 -9.92
C TYR A 279 -17.74 8.15 -10.70
N SER A 280 -18.30 8.74 -11.76
CA SER A 280 -19.09 8.05 -12.78
C SER A 280 -18.48 8.30 -14.15
N LEU A 281 -18.34 7.24 -14.96
CA LEU A 281 -17.74 7.30 -16.29
C LEU A 281 -18.57 6.48 -17.29
N THR A 282 -19.16 7.16 -18.27
CA THR A 282 -19.97 6.56 -19.33
C THR A 282 -19.32 6.77 -20.69
N LEU A 283 -19.10 5.68 -21.44
CA LEU A 283 -18.66 5.68 -22.84
C LEU A 283 -19.80 5.15 -23.72
N PRO A 284 -20.28 5.91 -24.72
CA PRO A 284 -21.34 5.47 -25.61
C PRO A 284 -20.84 4.48 -26.68
N ALA A 285 -21.75 3.97 -27.52
CA ALA A 285 -21.39 3.08 -28.64
C ALA A 285 -21.43 3.75 -30.02
N ASP A 286 -21.96 4.97 -30.12
CA ASP A 286 -22.25 5.67 -31.38
C ASP A 286 -21.24 6.78 -31.74
N GLY A 287 -20.26 7.04 -30.87
CA GLY A 287 -19.29 8.13 -31.03
C GLY A 287 -19.75 9.48 -30.47
N SER A 288 -20.93 9.54 -29.81
CA SER A 288 -21.31 10.70 -29.00
C SER A 288 -20.33 10.94 -27.84
N PRO A 289 -20.35 12.11 -27.17
CA PRO A 289 -19.38 12.42 -26.12
C PRO A 289 -19.42 11.43 -24.95
N ALA A 290 -18.26 10.93 -24.54
CA ALA A 290 -18.12 10.27 -23.24
C ALA A 290 -18.32 11.29 -22.12
N VAL A 291 -18.78 10.84 -20.95
CA VAL A 291 -19.03 11.70 -19.78
C VAL A 291 -18.31 11.12 -18.57
N LEU A 292 -17.55 11.98 -17.88
CA LEU A 292 -16.92 11.72 -16.59
C LEU A 292 -17.46 12.76 -15.60
N SER A 293 -18.06 12.31 -14.49
CA SER A 293 -18.48 13.20 -13.40
C SER A 293 -17.99 12.75 -12.03
N ALA A 294 -17.73 13.72 -11.16
CA ALA A 294 -17.39 13.52 -9.75
C ALA A 294 -17.80 14.75 -8.92
N ASN A 295 -17.73 14.63 -7.59
CA ASN A 295 -17.94 15.75 -6.65
C ASN A 295 -16.62 16.34 -6.11
N SER A 296 -15.49 15.93 -6.67
CA SER A 296 -14.14 16.27 -6.20
C SER A 296 -13.12 16.18 -7.35
N SER A 297 -12.00 16.90 -7.22
CA SER A 297 -10.87 16.76 -8.14
C SER A 297 -10.27 15.35 -8.09
N LEU A 298 -10.24 14.73 -6.90
CA LEU A 298 -9.85 13.34 -6.70
C LEU A 298 -10.69 12.34 -7.50
N GLY A 299 -12.02 12.48 -7.49
CA GLY A 299 -12.91 11.61 -8.26
C GLY A 299 -12.72 11.77 -9.77
N ILE A 300 -12.59 13.01 -10.28
CA ILE A 300 -12.24 13.23 -11.69
C ILE A 300 -10.89 12.58 -12.02
N PHE A 301 -9.88 12.71 -11.16
CA PHE A 301 -8.57 12.10 -11.37
C PHE A 301 -8.60 10.56 -11.37
N GLY A 302 -9.36 9.95 -10.46
CA GLY A 302 -9.61 8.50 -10.44
C GLY A 302 -10.32 8.01 -11.71
N GLY A 303 -11.30 8.77 -12.19
CA GLY A 303 -12.02 8.47 -13.43
C GLY A 303 -11.19 8.66 -14.69
N LEU A 304 -10.32 9.67 -14.76
CA LEU A 304 -9.33 9.83 -15.83
C LEU A 304 -8.35 8.64 -15.86
N THR A 305 -7.89 8.19 -14.69
CA THR A 305 -7.02 7.01 -14.56
C THR A 305 -7.71 5.73 -15.07
N THR A 306 -9.01 5.55 -14.80
CA THR A 306 -9.79 4.45 -15.39
C THR A 306 -10.00 4.62 -16.90
N PHE A 307 -10.26 5.84 -17.37
CA PHE A 307 -10.41 6.15 -18.79
C PHE A 307 -9.13 5.81 -19.57
N GLU A 308 -7.94 6.19 -19.08
CA GLU A 308 -6.64 5.79 -19.67
C GLU A 308 -6.56 4.26 -19.90
N GLN A 309 -6.95 3.47 -18.91
CA GLN A 309 -6.74 2.02 -18.92
C GLN A 309 -7.70 1.25 -19.83
N LEU A 310 -8.87 1.83 -20.15
CA LEU A 310 -9.85 1.28 -21.10
C LEU A 310 -9.33 1.22 -22.53
N PHE A 311 -8.38 2.08 -22.89
CA PHE A 311 -7.87 2.20 -24.24
C PHE A 311 -6.62 1.34 -24.49
N LEU A 312 -6.59 0.73 -25.67
CA LEU A 312 -5.49 -0.08 -26.17
C LEU A 312 -4.98 0.44 -27.52
N SER A 313 -3.71 0.17 -27.82
CA SER A 313 -3.06 0.46 -29.09
C SER A 313 -3.43 -0.56 -30.17
N LEU A 314 -3.62 -0.07 -31.39
CA LEU A 314 -3.91 -0.89 -32.57
C LEU A 314 -2.61 -1.49 -33.15
N PRO A 315 -2.60 -2.78 -33.56
CA PRO A 315 -1.47 -3.33 -34.30
C PRO A 315 -1.29 -2.61 -35.64
N LYS A 316 -0.13 -1.96 -35.82
CA LYS A 316 0.27 -1.20 -37.03
C LYS A 316 -0.60 0.03 -37.33
N ALA A 317 -1.27 0.63 -36.35
CA ALA A 317 -1.82 1.97 -36.52
C ALA A 317 -0.75 3.06 -36.36
N ASP A 318 -1.14 4.30 -36.62
CA ASP A 318 -0.42 5.49 -36.20
C ASP A 318 -0.31 5.59 -34.66
N GLU A 319 0.56 6.48 -34.20
CA GLU A 319 0.86 6.68 -32.78
C GLU A 319 -0.31 7.29 -31.99
N THR A 320 -1.32 7.86 -32.66
CA THR A 320 -2.42 8.61 -32.02
C THR A 320 -3.73 7.82 -31.91
N THR A 321 -3.97 6.80 -32.74
CA THR A 321 -5.19 6.02 -32.68
C THR A 321 -5.16 5.03 -31.50
N ARG A 322 -6.21 5.04 -30.68
CA ARG A 322 -6.50 4.03 -29.66
C ARG A 322 -7.93 3.50 -29.79
N TYR A 323 -8.25 2.40 -29.13
CA TYR A 323 -9.60 1.84 -29.11
C TYR A 323 -9.98 1.20 -27.78
N VAL A 324 -11.28 1.02 -27.58
CA VAL A 324 -11.90 0.31 -26.45
C VAL A 324 -12.98 -0.66 -26.97
N TRP A 325 -13.17 -1.80 -26.30
CA TRP A 325 -14.17 -2.83 -26.65
C TRP A 325 -15.35 -2.86 -25.68
N ASN A 326 -16.43 -3.53 -26.09
CA ASN A 326 -17.63 -3.80 -25.31
C ASN A 326 -18.43 -2.53 -24.96
N VAL A 327 -18.40 -1.51 -25.83
CA VAL A 327 -19.21 -0.30 -25.67
C VAL A 327 -20.70 -0.57 -25.96
N PRO A 328 -21.63 0.17 -25.32
CA PRO A 328 -21.39 1.23 -24.34
C PRO A 328 -20.87 0.66 -23.01
N ILE A 329 -20.05 1.44 -22.31
CA ILE A 329 -19.53 1.11 -20.98
C ILE A 329 -20.09 2.12 -20.00
N ASP A 330 -20.53 1.65 -18.85
CA ASP A 330 -20.97 2.52 -17.76
C ASP A 330 -20.35 2.06 -16.44
N ILE A 331 -19.67 2.98 -15.76
CA ILE A 331 -18.87 2.74 -14.56
C ILE A 331 -19.32 3.71 -13.47
N HIS A 332 -19.62 3.18 -12.29
CA HIS A 332 -19.74 3.96 -11.06
C HIS A 332 -18.75 3.36 -10.07
N ASP A 333 -17.87 4.18 -9.51
CA ASP A 333 -16.74 3.63 -8.76
C ASP A 333 -16.26 4.55 -7.64
N LYS A 334 -15.72 3.92 -6.59
CA LYS A 334 -15.15 4.54 -5.40
C LYS A 334 -14.32 3.48 -4.65
N PRO A 335 -13.31 3.88 -3.86
CA PRO A 335 -12.60 2.94 -3.00
C PRO A 335 -13.47 2.44 -1.85
N ALA A 336 -13.24 1.20 -1.43
CA ALA A 336 -13.80 0.65 -0.19
C ALA A 336 -13.08 1.19 1.05
N TYR A 337 -11.78 1.45 0.96
CA TYR A 337 -10.95 1.93 2.07
C TYR A 337 -10.28 3.27 1.73
N PRO A 338 -10.38 4.28 2.62
CA PRO A 338 -9.82 5.61 2.37
C PRO A 338 -8.27 5.66 2.49
N TYR A 339 -7.63 4.74 3.21
CA TYR A 339 -6.17 4.63 3.28
C TYR A 339 -5.68 3.47 2.39
N ARG A 340 -4.86 3.76 1.37
CA ARG A 340 -4.33 2.77 0.43
C ARG A 340 -2.86 3.10 0.13
N GLY A 341 -1.97 2.54 0.93
CA GLY A 341 -0.58 3.00 1.01
C GLY A 341 0.46 2.10 0.36
N ILE A 342 1.65 2.66 0.22
CA ILE A 342 2.93 1.95 0.13
C ILE A 342 3.92 2.59 1.09
N MET A 343 4.69 1.77 1.83
CA MET A 343 5.82 2.23 2.63
C MET A 343 7.12 2.00 1.87
N VAL A 344 8.01 2.99 1.85
CA VAL A 344 9.38 2.86 1.33
C VAL A 344 10.35 3.42 2.36
N ASP A 345 11.23 2.55 2.84
CA ASP A 345 12.39 2.89 3.65
C ASP A 345 13.47 3.50 2.75
N THR A 346 14.09 4.58 3.22
CA THR A 346 15.19 5.28 2.54
C THR A 346 16.39 5.55 3.43
N ALA A 347 16.40 4.92 4.61
CA ALA A 347 17.41 5.05 5.64
C ALA A 347 18.37 3.85 5.68
N ARG A 348 17.89 2.63 5.43
CA ARG A 348 18.76 1.43 5.29
C ARG A 348 19.57 1.45 4.00
N ASN A 349 19.03 2.07 2.95
CA ASN A 349 19.71 2.43 1.71
C ASN A 349 19.05 3.68 1.10
N PHE A 350 19.84 4.58 0.52
CA PHE A 350 19.32 5.81 -0.05
C PHE A 350 18.58 5.57 -1.38
N ILE A 351 17.39 6.15 -1.53
CA ILE A 351 16.60 6.09 -2.76
C ILE A 351 16.49 7.49 -3.39
N PRO A 352 17.08 7.76 -4.58
CA PRO A 352 17.01 9.09 -5.20
C PRO A 352 15.58 9.57 -5.48
N ILE A 353 15.35 10.88 -5.36
CA ILE A 353 14.05 11.52 -5.67
C ILE A 353 13.47 11.11 -7.04
N PRO A 354 14.24 10.97 -8.14
CA PRO A 354 13.71 10.45 -9.41
C PRO A 354 13.10 9.04 -9.31
N ALA A 355 13.68 8.14 -8.50
CA ALA A 355 13.16 6.81 -8.25
C ALA A 355 11.88 6.86 -7.39
N LEU A 356 11.83 7.74 -6.38
CA LEU A 356 10.62 7.97 -5.59
C LEU A 356 9.48 8.53 -6.46
N ARG A 357 9.76 9.48 -7.36
CA ARG A 357 8.77 10.00 -8.34
C ARG A 357 8.27 8.89 -9.27
N ARG A 358 9.16 8.03 -9.76
CA ARG A 358 8.80 6.85 -10.57
C ARG A 358 7.87 5.89 -9.82
N THR A 359 8.11 5.68 -8.52
CA THR A 359 7.21 4.92 -7.62
C THR A 359 5.85 5.59 -7.44
N ILE A 360 5.80 6.91 -7.23
CA ILE A 360 4.55 7.69 -7.17
C ILE A 360 3.73 7.53 -8.46
N GLU A 361 4.35 7.58 -9.65
CA GLU A 361 3.63 7.41 -10.91
C GLU A 361 3.00 6.03 -11.07
N ALA A 362 3.71 4.97 -10.67
CA ALA A 362 3.19 3.61 -10.67
C ALA A 362 2.07 3.42 -9.65
N ALA A 363 2.24 3.94 -8.42
CA ALA A 363 1.23 3.89 -7.36
C ALA A 363 -0.05 4.64 -7.74
N SER A 364 0.09 5.84 -8.31
CA SER A 364 -1.00 6.67 -8.82
C SER A 364 -1.80 5.94 -9.91
N SER A 365 -1.12 5.24 -10.82
CA SER A 365 -1.79 4.42 -11.86
C SER A 365 -2.65 3.28 -11.28
N ALA A 366 -2.36 2.86 -10.05
CA ALA A 366 -3.08 1.84 -9.29
C ALA A 366 -4.10 2.43 -8.29
N LYS A 367 -4.30 3.76 -8.26
CA LYS A 367 -5.16 4.47 -7.31
C LYS A 367 -4.79 4.23 -5.82
N LEU A 368 -3.51 3.92 -5.54
CA LEU A 368 -2.93 4.11 -4.22
C LEU A 368 -2.87 5.62 -3.93
N ASN A 369 -3.03 6.00 -2.67
CA ASN A 369 -3.23 7.41 -2.29
C ASN A 369 -2.40 7.86 -1.07
N GLN A 370 -1.62 6.96 -0.47
CA GLN A 370 -0.65 7.30 0.59
C GLN A 370 0.73 6.77 0.22
N PHE A 371 1.75 7.56 0.53
CA PHE A 371 3.17 7.18 0.46
C PHE A 371 3.78 7.41 1.84
N HIS A 372 4.01 6.32 2.55
CA HIS A 372 4.66 6.33 3.85
C HIS A 372 6.18 6.29 3.63
N TRP A 373 6.82 7.40 3.98
CA TRP A 373 8.24 7.64 3.78
C TRP A 373 8.97 7.46 5.11
N HIS A 374 9.45 6.25 5.35
CA HIS A 374 10.35 5.95 6.45
C HIS A 374 11.74 6.52 6.07
N ILE A 375 12.07 7.70 6.60
CA ILE A 375 13.15 8.56 6.08
C ILE A 375 14.42 8.56 6.93
N VAL A 376 14.39 8.00 8.15
CA VAL A 376 15.55 7.88 9.05
C VAL A 376 15.44 6.62 9.89
N ASP A 377 16.59 5.99 10.16
CA ASP A 377 16.74 4.80 11.00
C ASP A 377 18.14 4.82 11.66
N ALA A 378 18.52 3.77 12.37
CA ALA A 378 19.82 3.61 13.01
C ALA A 378 20.98 3.63 12.00
N GLN A 379 20.78 3.10 10.77
CA GLN A 379 21.80 3.02 9.74
C GLN A 379 22.12 4.38 9.09
N SER A 380 21.14 5.27 8.90
CA SER A 380 21.41 6.60 8.35
C SER A 380 20.33 7.66 8.64
N PHE A 381 20.76 8.93 8.58
CA PHE A 381 19.91 10.11 8.69
C PHE A 381 20.07 11.00 7.43
N PRO A 382 19.36 10.74 6.32
CA PRO A 382 19.51 11.49 5.06
C PRO A 382 18.77 12.84 5.02
N LEU A 383 17.82 13.10 5.93
CA LEU A 383 16.99 14.32 5.92
C LEU A 383 17.76 15.56 6.42
N LYS A 384 18.00 16.53 5.54
CA LYS A 384 18.62 17.83 5.91
C LYS A 384 17.59 18.75 6.56
N LEU A 385 17.86 19.15 7.79
CA LEU A 385 17.11 20.15 8.56
C LEU A 385 17.98 21.38 8.86
N ASP A 386 17.33 22.52 9.07
CA ASP A 386 18.00 23.79 9.33
C ASP A 386 18.46 23.94 10.80
N GLY A 387 19.31 24.92 11.07
CA GLY A 387 19.70 25.32 12.42
C GLY A 387 20.55 24.26 13.13
N ASN A 388 20.24 23.95 14.39
CA ASN A 388 21.03 23.01 15.19
C ASN A 388 20.97 21.57 14.66
N LEU A 389 19.91 21.23 13.91
CA LEU A 389 19.65 19.89 13.41
C LEU A 389 20.42 19.56 12.12
N SER A 390 21.13 20.51 11.51
CA SER A 390 21.91 20.27 10.27
C SER A 390 22.96 19.16 10.45
N VAL A 391 23.52 19.07 11.66
CA VAL A 391 24.50 18.05 12.06
C VAL A 391 23.99 16.62 11.81
N LEU A 392 22.67 16.38 11.91
CA LEU A 392 22.08 15.06 11.72
C LEU A 392 22.40 14.50 10.33
N ALA A 393 22.09 15.22 9.26
CA ALA A 393 22.42 14.80 7.90
C ALA A 393 23.88 15.03 7.51
N GLU A 394 24.57 16.03 8.09
CA GLU A 394 26.01 16.21 7.88
C GLU A 394 26.89 15.08 8.45
N LYS A 395 26.32 14.20 9.29
CA LYS A 395 27.02 13.11 9.98
C LYS A 395 26.38 11.74 9.81
N GLY A 396 25.07 11.67 9.63
CA GLY A 396 24.31 10.43 9.54
C GLY A 396 23.98 9.98 8.11
N ALA A 397 24.13 10.82 7.09
CA ALA A 397 23.91 10.40 5.70
C ALA A 397 25.10 9.62 5.14
N TYR A 398 24.86 8.66 4.23
CA TYR A 398 25.91 7.87 3.56
C TYR A 398 26.93 8.74 2.82
N SER A 399 26.46 9.84 2.20
CA SER A 399 27.31 10.89 1.63
C SER A 399 26.58 12.23 1.55
N GLN A 400 27.30 13.29 1.18
CA GLN A 400 26.70 14.61 0.95
C GLN A 400 25.70 14.64 -0.23
N ALA A 401 25.77 13.67 -1.14
CA ALA A 401 24.87 13.52 -2.28
C ALA A 401 23.62 12.67 -1.92
N GLU A 402 23.74 11.75 -0.98
CA GLU A 402 22.68 10.83 -0.53
C GLU A 402 21.89 11.47 0.63
N THR A 403 21.27 12.62 0.33
CA THR A 403 20.50 13.41 1.29
C THR A 403 19.27 14.03 0.65
N TYR A 404 18.24 14.27 1.44
CA TYR A 404 17.04 14.99 1.04
C TYR A 404 17.06 16.39 1.63
N SER A 405 17.10 17.43 0.78
CA SER A 405 16.96 18.81 1.26
C SER A 405 15.50 19.14 1.60
N ALA A 406 15.29 20.19 2.40
CA ALA A 406 13.96 20.75 2.64
C ALA A 406 13.24 21.19 1.34
N GLY A 407 13.99 21.47 0.26
CA GLY A 407 13.44 21.69 -1.08
C GLY A 407 12.97 20.38 -1.72
N ASP A 408 13.85 19.37 -1.76
CA ASP A 408 13.53 18.04 -2.32
C ASP A 408 12.28 17.42 -1.70
N VAL A 409 12.14 17.50 -0.37
CA VAL A 409 10.96 16.98 0.35
C VAL A 409 9.70 17.75 -0.04
N LYS A 410 9.73 19.09 -0.06
CA LYS A 410 8.55 19.91 -0.42
C LYS A 410 8.14 19.70 -1.88
N ASP A 411 9.11 19.69 -2.79
CA ASP A 411 8.88 19.43 -4.21
C ASP A 411 8.34 18.02 -4.44
N PHE A 412 8.78 17.02 -3.66
CA PHE A 412 8.26 15.66 -3.72
C PHE A 412 6.84 15.53 -3.11
N VAL A 413 6.56 16.20 -1.98
CA VAL A 413 5.23 16.27 -1.37
C VAL A 413 4.22 16.93 -2.31
N GLN A 414 4.61 18.04 -2.99
CA GLN A 414 3.79 18.67 -4.01
C GLN A 414 3.58 17.74 -5.21
N TYR A 415 4.66 17.15 -5.74
CA TYR A 415 4.60 16.22 -6.87
C TYR A 415 3.67 15.04 -6.58
N ALA A 416 3.79 14.39 -5.42
CA ALA A 416 2.88 13.32 -5.00
C ALA A 416 1.42 13.79 -4.95
N GLY A 417 1.16 14.98 -4.39
CA GLY A 417 -0.17 15.60 -4.34
C GLY A 417 -0.77 15.80 -5.73
N GLU A 418 0.01 16.28 -6.70
CA GLU A 418 -0.39 16.42 -8.11
C GLU A 418 -0.66 15.08 -8.81
N TYR A 419 -0.30 13.95 -8.19
CA TYR A 419 -0.59 12.59 -8.64
C TYR A 419 -1.62 11.87 -7.75
N GLY A 420 -2.33 12.60 -6.88
CA GLY A 420 -3.37 12.06 -6.00
C GLY A 420 -2.82 11.19 -4.85
N ILE A 421 -1.58 11.42 -4.42
CA ILE A 421 -0.93 10.72 -3.31
C ILE A 421 -0.49 11.72 -2.24
N ASN A 422 -0.87 11.45 -0.99
CA ASN A 422 -0.35 12.16 0.17
C ASN A 422 0.95 11.50 0.68
N VAL A 423 1.88 12.29 1.22
CA VAL A 423 3.17 11.83 1.74
C VAL A 423 3.18 11.96 3.27
N ASN A 424 3.38 10.83 3.94
CA ASN A 424 3.48 10.72 5.39
C ASN A 424 4.95 10.42 5.71
N VAL A 425 5.66 11.33 6.38
CA VAL A 425 7.04 11.04 6.82
C VAL A 425 7.02 10.40 8.19
N GLU A 426 7.82 9.36 8.35
CA GLU A 426 8.15 8.74 9.62
C GLU A 426 9.57 9.07 10.08
N ILE A 427 9.69 9.37 11.37
CA ILE A 427 10.94 9.41 12.13
C ILE A 427 10.76 8.45 13.30
N ASP A 428 11.26 7.21 13.17
CA ASP A 428 10.99 6.18 14.18
C ASP A 428 11.67 6.49 15.52
N MET A 429 10.89 6.44 16.59
CA MET A 429 11.33 6.74 17.95
C MET A 429 10.51 5.96 18.98
N PRO A 430 11.13 5.38 20.03
CA PRO A 430 12.52 5.58 20.45
C PRO A 430 13.49 4.49 19.97
N GLY A 431 13.01 3.55 19.13
CA GLY A 431 13.83 2.58 18.41
C GLY A 431 14.78 3.24 17.42
N HIS A 432 15.45 2.44 16.60
CA HIS A 432 15.88 2.86 15.25
C HIS A 432 16.64 4.19 15.19
N THR A 433 17.48 4.47 16.20
CA THR A 433 18.12 5.79 16.41
C THR A 433 19.59 5.65 16.77
N TYR A 434 20.49 5.94 15.84
CA TYR A 434 21.94 5.87 16.07
C TYR A 434 22.74 6.90 15.26
N GLU A 435 22.95 6.69 13.95
CA GLU A 435 23.80 7.59 13.14
C GLU A 435 23.18 9.00 13.00
N GLY A 436 24.06 10.00 12.88
CA GLY A 436 23.69 11.42 12.93
C GLY A 436 23.34 11.92 14.34
N VAL A 437 22.46 11.22 15.06
CA VAL A 437 21.99 11.61 16.40
C VAL A 437 23.11 11.52 17.44
N LEU A 438 23.94 10.47 17.38
CA LEU A 438 25.12 10.32 18.25
C LEU A 438 26.10 11.48 18.08
N GLN A 439 26.34 11.94 16.85
CA GLN A 439 27.28 13.02 16.54
C GLN A 439 26.68 14.40 16.81
N TYR A 440 25.36 14.55 16.76
CA TYR A 440 24.67 15.74 17.27
C TYR A 440 24.86 15.88 18.78
N LYS A 441 24.45 14.88 19.56
CA LYS A 441 24.59 14.84 21.03
C LYS A 441 24.67 13.39 21.55
N PRO A 442 25.85 12.89 21.98
CA PRO A 442 26.02 11.51 22.41
C PRO A 442 25.10 11.09 23.57
N GLU A 443 24.72 12.01 24.45
CA GLU A 443 23.85 11.74 25.59
C GLU A 443 22.38 11.47 25.22
N LEU A 444 21.99 11.68 23.96
CA LEU A 444 20.65 11.35 23.46
C LEU A 444 20.49 9.86 23.11
N VAL A 445 21.59 9.11 22.93
CA VAL A 445 21.56 7.72 22.45
C VAL A 445 21.99 6.76 23.56
N THR A 446 21.15 5.78 23.88
CA THR A 446 21.51 4.60 24.67
C THR A 446 21.83 3.42 23.77
N CYS A 447 22.53 2.43 24.32
CA CYS A 447 23.02 1.22 23.63
C CYS A 447 23.67 1.42 22.23
N PRO A 448 24.43 2.51 21.94
CA PRO A 448 24.93 2.76 20.59
C PRO A 448 25.93 1.68 20.15
N ASN A 449 25.72 1.18 18.92
CA ASN A 449 26.56 0.31 18.11
C ASN A 449 27.29 -0.77 18.93
N LYS A 450 26.52 -1.60 19.64
CA LYS A 450 27.05 -2.73 20.40
C LYS A 450 27.46 -3.83 19.43
N HIS A 451 28.69 -4.33 19.58
CA HIS A 451 29.22 -5.41 18.75
C HIS A 451 28.36 -6.69 18.82
N ASP A 452 27.90 -7.07 20.02
CA ASP A 452 26.94 -8.16 20.22
C ASP A 452 25.50 -7.65 19.99
N TRP A 453 25.25 -7.07 18.82
CA TRP A 453 24.06 -6.28 18.52
C TRP A 453 22.76 -7.06 18.77
N ALA A 454 22.75 -8.38 18.56
CA ALA A 454 21.58 -9.25 18.73
C ALA A 454 21.05 -9.33 20.18
N PHE A 455 21.83 -8.86 21.16
CA PHE A 455 21.34 -8.66 22.53
C PHE A 455 20.67 -7.29 22.75
N TRP A 456 20.97 -6.30 21.90
CA TRP A 456 20.62 -4.88 22.07
C TRP A 456 19.64 -4.35 21.02
N ALA A 457 19.46 -5.02 19.89
CA ALA A 457 18.55 -4.70 18.81
C ALA A 457 18.23 -5.99 18.01
N ASN A 458 17.21 -5.95 17.15
CA ASN A 458 16.88 -7.05 16.24
C ASN A 458 17.72 -7.03 14.96
N GLU A 459 18.44 -5.94 14.69
CA GLU A 459 19.43 -5.81 13.62
C GLU A 459 20.59 -4.85 14.01
N PRO A 460 21.74 -4.90 13.31
CA PRO A 460 22.81 -3.91 13.45
C PRO A 460 22.60 -2.66 12.56
N PRO A 461 23.01 -1.46 13.03
CA PRO A 461 23.59 -1.15 14.33
C PRO A 461 22.52 -0.97 15.42
N SER A 462 22.85 -1.33 16.66
CA SER A 462 21.99 -1.02 17.81
C SER A 462 22.03 0.47 18.17
N GLY A 463 20.89 1.03 18.59
CA GLY A 463 20.81 2.36 19.18
C GLY A 463 19.37 2.81 19.39
N GLN A 464 19.12 3.49 20.50
CA GLN A 464 17.79 3.98 20.88
C GLN A 464 17.89 5.31 21.61
N LEU A 465 16.81 6.10 21.63
CA LEU A 465 16.77 7.32 22.43
C LEU A 465 16.88 7.04 23.93
N ALA A 466 17.74 7.78 24.63
CA ALA A 466 17.98 7.66 26.06
C ALA A 466 16.83 8.27 26.88
N LEU A 467 15.69 7.58 26.98
CA LEU A 467 14.43 8.06 27.59
C LEU A 467 14.54 8.59 29.03
N ASN A 468 15.59 8.21 29.77
CA ASN A 468 15.88 8.73 31.11
C ASN A 468 16.57 10.11 31.10
N ASN A 469 16.99 10.62 29.94
CA ASN A 469 17.62 11.92 29.76
C ASN A 469 16.60 12.98 29.33
N SER A 470 16.40 13.99 30.17
CA SER A 470 15.50 15.13 29.91
C SER A 470 15.79 15.90 28.61
N ALA A 471 17.00 15.81 28.05
CA ALA A 471 17.36 16.45 26.78
C ALA A 471 16.62 15.85 25.57
N VAL A 472 16.22 14.56 25.63
CA VAL A 472 15.50 13.87 24.55
C VAL A 472 14.20 14.57 24.19
N ASN A 473 13.40 14.97 25.20
CA ASN A 473 12.11 15.62 24.96
C ASN A 473 12.25 16.98 24.24
N ALA A 474 13.35 17.71 24.47
CA ALA A 474 13.62 18.97 23.78
C ALA A 474 14.05 18.71 22.32
N TYR A 475 14.95 17.74 22.12
CA TYR A 475 15.42 17.32 20.79
C TYR A 475 14.27 16.83 19.91
N VAL A 476 13.49 15.86 20.39
CA VAL A 476 12.40 15.24 19.62
C VAL A 476 11.31 16.26 19.29
N LYS A 477 11.03 17.21 20.20
CA LYS A 477 10.13 18.32 19.90
C LYS A 477 10.65 19.22 18.77
N GLU A 478 11.93 19.62 18.81
CA GLU A 478 12.56 20.43 17.75
C GLU A 478 12.50 19.68 16.41
N LEU A 479 12.85 18.38 16.43
CA LEU A 479 12.83 17.49 15.26
C LEU A 479 11.45 17.38 14.61
N ILE A 480 10.41 17.06 15.39
CA ILE A 480 9.02 16.97 14.91
C ILE A 480 8.56 18.33 14.35
N GLN A 481 8.91 19.43 15.02
CA GLN A 481 8.50 20.77 14.60
C GLN A 481 9.17 21.21 13.29
N GLU A 482 10.45 20.89 13.06
CA GLU A 482 11.12 21.22 11.80
C GLU A 482 10.65 20.32 10.66
N THR A 483 10.58 19.00 10.86
CA THR A 483 10.11 18.06 9.82
C THR A 483 8.64 18.29 9.44
N SER A 484 7.77 18.62 10.40
CA SER A 484 6.34 18.90 10.13
C SER A 484 6.12 20.10 9.19
N LYS A 485 7.06 21.06 9.10
CA LYS A 485 7.00 22.21 8.18
C LYS A 485 7.26 21.83 6.72
N LEU A 486 7.76 20.62 6.47
CA LEU A 486 7.99 20.09 5.12
C LEU A 486 6.75 19.39 4.56
N LEU A 487 5.80 19.03 5.43
CA LEU A 487 4.62 18.23 5.10
C LEU A 487 3.37 19.11 5.00
N ALA A 488 2.63 18.99 3.91
CA ALA A 488 1.29 19.56 3.80
C ALA A 488 0.20 18.62 4.37
N GLY A 489 0.36 17.31 4.18
CA GLY A 489 -0.55 16.26 4.67
C GLY A 489 -0.73 16.22 6.19
N PRO A 490 -1.77 15.52 6.69
CA PRO A 490 -2.18 15.62 8.08
C PRO A 490 -1.42 14.67 9.02
N TYR A 491 -0.62 13.72 8.52
CA TYR A 491 -0.01 12.66 9.33
C TYR A 491 1.49 12.86 9.57
N PHE A 492 1.97 12.25 10.66
CA PHE A 492 3.39 12.15 11.00
C PHE A 492 3.63 10.81 11.71
N GLY A 493 4.48 9.96 11.13
CA GLY A 493 4.90 8.70 11.74
C GLY A 493 5.97 8.95 12.80
N HIS A 494 5.82 8.31 13.96
CA HIS A 494 6.87 8.27 14.97
C HIS A 494 7.24 6.85 15.39
N GLY A 495 6.79 5.85 14.62
CA GLY A 495 7.09 4.45 14.83
C GLY A 495 6.74 3.89 16.19
N ASN A 496 7.76 3.68 17.04
CA ASN A 496 7.70 2.93 18.30
C ASN A 496 7.54 1.42 18.06
N ASP A 497 8.16 0.89 17.01
CA ASP A 497 8.38 -0.56 16.90
C ASP A 497 9.50 -1.02 17.87
N GLU A 498 9.65 -2.35 17.96
CA GLU A 498 10.86 -3.09 18.36
C GLU A 498 11.64 -2.66 19.63
N VAL A 499 11.04 -1.84 20.52
CA VAL A 499 11.69 -1.19 21.68
C VAL A 499 12.45 -2.20 22.57
N ASN A 500 13.78 -2.24 22.44
CA ASN A 500 14.62 -3.19 23.15
C ASN A 500 14.82 -2.77 24.62
N LEU A 501 14.34 -3.63 25.52
CA LEU A 501 14.39 -3.42 26.96
C LEU A 501 15.82 -3.38 27.54
N LYS A 502 16.79 -4.04 26.89
CA LYS A 502 18.17 -4.12 27.37
C LYS A 502 18.87 -2.76 27.31
N CYS A 503 18.51 -1.93 26.33
CA CYS A 503 18.96 -0.54 26.21
C CYS A 503 18.59 0.35 27.41
N TYR A 504 17.60 -0.06 28.21
CA TYR A 504 17.18 0.63 29.45
C TYR A 504 17.53 -0.14 30.74
N GLY A 505 18.24 -1.27 30.64
CA GLY A 505 18.51 -2.16 31.78
C GLY A 505 17.27 -2.89 32.31
N ALA A 506 16.19 -2.96 31.53
CA ALA A 506 14.92 -3.54 31.93
C ALA A 506 14.85 -5.05 31.68
N SER A 507 14.02 -5.72 32.48
CA SER A 507 13.74 -7.16 32.39
C SER A 507 12.36 -7.46 31.82
N SER A 508 11.41 -6.51 31.91
CA SER A 508 10.06 -6.62 31.35
C SER A 508 9.57 -5.30 30.76
N LYS A 509 8.62 -5.36 29.80
CA LYS A 509 8.00 -4.16 29.19
C LYS A 509 7.37 -3.24 30.26
N ARG A 510 6.79 -3.85 31.31
CA ARG A 510 6.20 -3.16 32.46
C ARG A 510 7.20 -2.30 33.25
N ASP A 511 8.49 -2.62 33.23
CA ASP A 511 9.51 -1.88 33.97
C ASP A 511 9.68 -0.45 33.39
N ILE A 512 9.45 -0.29 32.08
CA ILE A 512 9.63 0.97 31.33
C ILE A 512 8.31 1.62 30.89
N ASP A 513 7.23 0.86 30.70
CA ASP A 513 5.96 1.33 30.12
C ASP A 513 5.43 2.61 30.80
N ALA A 514 5.10 2.53 32.09
CA ALA A 514 4.57 3.67 32.84
C ALA A 514 5.63 4.71 33.24
N SER A 515 6.91 4.32 33.29
CA SER A 515 7.99 5.07 33.95
C SER A 515 8.86 5.88 33.00
N LEU A 516 9.03 5.41 31.75
CA LEU A 516 9.89 5.99 30.73
C LEU A 516 9.14 6.16 29.39
N LEU A 517 8.48 5.10 28.91
CA LEU A 517 7.92 5.08 27.56
C LEU A 517 6.67 5.95 27.44
N LYS A 518 5.66 5.73 28.29
CA LYS A 518 4.43 6.53 28.29
C LYS A 518 4.71 8.04 28.40
N PRO A 519 5.52 8.55 29.35
CA PRO A 519 5.82 9.99 29.43
C PRO A 519 6.53 10.54 28.19
N PHE A 520 7.39 9.74 27.55
CA PHE A 520 8.03 10.10 26.29
C PHE A 520 6.99 10.21 25.16
N ILE A 521 6.18 9.17 24.97
CA ILE A 521 5.17 9.08 23.90
C ILE A 521 4.05 10.14 24.06
N GLU A 522 3.68 10.50 25.30
CA GLU A 522 2.81 11.66 25.56
C GLU A 522 3.45 12.98 25.08
N GLY A 523 4.77 13.13 25.24
CA GLY A 523 5.53 14.28 24.74
C GLY A 523 5.62 14.30 23.21
N VAL A 524 5.89 13.15 22.58
CA VAL A 524 5.95 12.98 21.12
C VAL A 524 4.62 13.32 20.48
N GLN A 525 3.54 12.67 20.89
CA GLN A 525 2.21 12.91 20.31
C GLN A 525 1.72 14.34 20.57
N LYS A 526 2.06 14.93 21.73
CA LYS A 526 1.80 16.35 21.96
C LYS A 526 2.55 17.24 20.96
N ALA A 527 3.82 16.98 20.66
CA ALA A 527 4.58 17.76 19.69
C ALA A 527 4.01 17.64 18.26
N ILE A 528 3.51 16.46 17.88
CA ILE A 528 2.84 16.19 16.60
C ILE A 528 1.51 16.97 16.51
N VAL A 529 0.66 16.86 17.54
CA VAL A 529 -0.63 17.58 17.60
C VAL A 529 -0.44 19.10 17.68
N ASP A 530 0.53 19.60 18.46
CA ASP A 530 0.89 21.02 18.51
C ASP A 530 1.42 21.54 17.15
N SER A 531 1.91 20.64 16.28
CA SER A 531 2.35 20.93 14.90
C SER A 531 1.22 20.77 13.87
N GLY A 532 -0.02 20.52 14.31
CA GLY A 532 -1.19 20.38 13.44
C GLY A 532 -1.29 19.04 12.70
N LYS A 533 -0.61 18.01 13.20
CA LYS A 533 -0.57 16.66 12.62
C LYS A 533 -1.27 15.63 13.53
N ALA A 534 -1.65 14.48 12.96
CA ALA A 534 -2.13 13.29 13.66
C ALA A 534 -1.03 12.21 13.67
N PRO A 535 -0.75 11.54 14.80
CA PRO A 535 0.30 10.53 14.87
C PRO A 535 0.00 9.25 14.07
N MET A 536 1.05 8.63 13.54
CA MET A 536 1.07 7.23 13.11
C MET A 536 2.11 6.45 13.93
N VAL A 537 1.81 5.20 14.28
CA VAL A 537 2.66 4.32 15.11
C VAL A 537 2.54 2.85 14.70
N TRP A 538 3.56 2.06 14.98
CA TRP A 538 3.50 0.59 14.91
C TRP A 538 2.69 0.00 16.08
N GLU A 539 2.19 -1.23 15.92
CA GLU A 539 1.24 -1.86 16.83
C GLU A 539 1.74 -2.05 18.27
N GLU A 540 3.06 -2.14 18.47
CA GLU A 540 3.73 -2.25 19.77
C GLU A 540 3.27 -1.14 20.73
N ALA A 541 3.12 0.09 20.23
CA ALA A 541 2.64 1.23 21.00
C ALA A 541 1.22 1.03 21.58
N ALA A 542 0.42 0.16 20.96
CA ALA A 542 -0.97 -0.14 21.33
C ALA A 542 -1.14 -1.48 22.06
N ILE A 543 -0.35 -2.51 21.75
CA ILE A 543 -0.57 -3.89 22.27
C ILE A 543 0.48 -4.36 23.28
N ASP A 544 1.71 -3.84 23.20
CA ASP A 544 2.85 -4.33 24.01
C ASP A 544 3.10 -3.51 25.28
N PHE A 545 2.61 -2.28 25.29
CA PHE A 545 2.80 -1.30 26.36
C PHE A 545 1.44 -0.72 26.82
N PRO A 546 0.69 -1.43 27.68
CA PRO A 546 -0.70 -1.08 28.02
C PRO A 546 -0.92 0.29 28.67
N GLU A 547 0.07 0.89 29.34
CA GLU A 547 -0.04 2.27 29.85
C GLU A 547 0.26 3.30 28.74
N THR A 548 1.19 3.00 27.84
CA THR A 548 1.47 3.77 26.61
C THR A 548 0.29 3.76 25.63
N ALA A 549 -0.41 2.62 25.49
CA ALA A 549 -1.61 2.50 24.65
C ALA A 549 -2.73 3.50 25.03
N LYS A 550 -2.85 3.82 26.32
CA LYS A 550 -3.80 4.81 26.86
C LYS A 550 -3.38 6.26 26.60
N ALA A 551 -2.12 6.49 26.26
CA ALA A 551 -1.58 7.80 25.87
C ALA A 551 -1.75 8.10 24.37
N LEU A 552 -2.11 7.09 23.55
CA LEU A 552 -2.42 7.32 22.13
C LEU A 552 -3.63 8.27 22.00
N VAL A 553 -3.40 9.41 21.35
CA VAL A 553 -4.40 10.47 21.20
C VAL A 553 -5.49 10.07 20.21
N ASN A 554 -6.64 10.74 20.28
CA ASN A 554 -7.76 10.48 19.38
C ASN A 554 -7.38 10.76 17.92
N GLY A 555 -7.60 9.78 17.05
CA GLY A 555 -7.26 9.85 15.63
C GLY A 555 -5.87 9.32 15.27
N THR A 556 -5.04 8.93 16.25
CA THR A 556 -3.78 8.20 16.00
C THR A 556 -4.05 6.96 15.15
N ILE A 557 -3.28 6.76 14.09
CA ILE A 557 -3.33 5.58 13.25
C ILE A 557 -2.30 4.58 13.78
N VAL A 558 -2.71 3.33 13.95
CA VAL A 558 -1.86 2.22 14.37
C VAL A 558 -1.71 1.23 13.23
N GLU A 559 -0.48 0.91 12.86
CA GLU A 559 -0.16 -0.05 11.81
C GLU A 559 0.09 -1.45 12.37
N VAL A 560 -0.70 -2.42 11.90
CA VAL A 560 -0.67 -3.82 12.36
C VAL A 560 0.14 -4.67 11.39
N TRP A 561 1.34 -5.09 11.83
CA TRP A 561 2.36 -5.67 10.95
C TRP A 561 2.79 -7.10 11.27
N THR A 562 2.72 -7.58 12.53
CA THR A 562 3.14 -8.95 12.84
C THR A 562 2.07 -10.01 12.57
N SER A 563 0.80 -9.71 12.85
CA SER A 563 -0.28 -10.70 12.86
C SER A 563 -1.65 -10.08 12.60
N VAL A 564 -2.45 -10.73 11.76
CA VAL A 564 -3.87 -10.36 11.56
C VAL A 564 -4.69 -10.45 12.86
N SER A 565 -4.25 -11.27 13.81
CA SER A 565 -4.90 -11.38 15.13
C SER A 565 -4.71 -10.14 16.02
N ASN A 566 -3.75 -9.27 15.71
CA ASN A 566 -3.49 -8.07 16.49
C ASN A 566 -4.45 -6.91 16.14
N ILE A 567 -5.09 -6.94 14.97
CA ILE A 567 -6.13 -5.95 14.59
C ILE A 567 -7.18 -5.85 15.70
N ALA A 568 -7.60 -7.00 16.24
CA ALA A 568 -8.52 -7.07 17.38
C ALA A 568 -7.95 -6.40 18.63
N LYS A 569 -6.72 -6.75 19.01
CA LYS A 569 -6.03 -6.24 20.21
C LYS A 569 -5.85 -4.72 20.16
N VAL A 570 -5.47 -4.17 19.01
CA VAL A 570 -5.34 -2.72 18.79
C VAL A 570 -6.70 -2.04 18.96
N LEU A 571 -7.75 -2.55 18.30
CA LEU A 571 -9.10 -2.00 18.42
C LEU A 571 -9.65 -2.03 19.86
N GLU A 572 -9.29 -3.06 20.64
CA GLU A 572 -9.67 -3.21 22.05
C GLU A 572 -8.82 -2.38 23.02
N SER A 573 -7.54 -2.14 22.73
CA SER A 573 -6.59 -1.46 23.62
C SER A 573 -6.96 0.01 23.88
N ASN A 574 -7.42 0.71 22.86
CA ASN A 574 -7.84 2.12 22.92
C ASN A 574 -8.95 2.36 21.88
N PRO A 575 -10.16 2.82 22.28
CA PRO A 575 -11.26 3.05 21.33
C PRO A 575 -11.05 4.26 20.41
N ALA A 576 -10.09 5.13 20.71
CA ALA A 576 -9.85 6.40 20.00
C ALA A 576 -8.84 6.28 18.84
N VAL A 577 -8.16 5.12 18.70
CA VAL A 577 -7.24 4.87 17.57
C VAL A 577 -7.94 4.33 16.34
N ARG A 578 -7.30 4.54 15.19
CA ARG A 578 -7.67 4.00 13.88
C ARG A 578 -6.60 2.98 13.46
N VAL A 579 -6.92 2.07 12.54
CA VAL A 579 -6.04 0.94 12.17
C VAL A 579 -5.79 0.91 10.68
N ILE A 580 -4.54 0.67 10.29
CA ILE A 580 -4.16 0.23 8.95
C ILE A 580 -3.48 -1.15 9.05
N THR A 581 -3.70 -2.00 8.04
CA THR A 581 -3.20 -3.39 8.05
C THR A 581 -2.02 -3.57 7.11
N ALA A 582 -0.89 -4.04 7.62
CA ALA A 582 0.28 -4.42 6.84
C ALA A 582 0.94 -5.72 7.33
N PRO A 583 0.19 -6.82 7.57
CA PRO A 583 0.76 -8.06 8.11
C PRO A 583 1.86 -8.61 7.20
N TYR A 584 3.06 -8.90 7.72
CA TYR A 584 4.24 -9.26 6.92
C TYR A 584 4.04 -10.50 6.03
N GLN A 585 3.08 -11.37 6.35
CA GLN A 585 2.75 -12.54 5.52
C GLN A 585 1.97 -12.20 4.24
N ALA A 586 1.53 -10.95 4.07
CA ALA A 586 0.76 -10.47 2.92
C ALA A 586 1.17 -9.08 2.39
N ALA A 587 1.81 -8.24 3.22
CA ALA A 587 2.10 -6.84 2.89
C ALA A 587 3.59 -6.52 2.72
N TYR A 588 4.50 -7.24 3.37
CA TYR A 588 5.93 -6.95 3.32
C TYR A 588 6.54 -7.49 2.02
N LEU A 589 7.38 -6.68 1.36
CA LEU A 589 7.87 -6.93 0.01
C LEU A 589 9.37 -7.25 -0.04
N ASP A 590 10.12 -6.87 0.99
CA ASP A 590 11.53 -7.20 1.25
C ASP A 590 11.77 -8.67 1.60
N VAL A 591 10.75 -9.35 2.15
CA VAL A 591 10.91 -10.71 2.68
C VAL A 591 11.18 -11.76 1.59
N GLY A 592 11.90 -12.82 1.98
CA GLY A 592 12.23 -13.96 1.13
C GLY A 592 13.47 -13.79 0.23
N LEU A 593 14.22 -12.69 0.36
CA LEU A 593 15.44 -12.43 -0.42
C LEU A 593 16.70 -13.17 0.07
N GLY A 594 16.63 -13.80 1.25
CA GLY A 594 17.78 -14.39 1.95
C GLY A 594 18.23 -13.52 3.12
N SER A 595 19.35 -13.91 3.75
CA SER A 595 19.98 -13.14 4.83
C SER A 595 21.06 -12.21 4.27
N TRP A 596 21.04 -10.95 4.69
CA TRP A 596 22.05 -9.93 4.36
C TRP A 596 23.27 -9.94 5.30
N MET A 597 23.21 -10.71 6.39
CA MET A 597 24.26 -10.78 7.39
C MET A 597 25.47 -11.57 6.88
N GLY A 598 26.66 -10.96 6.90
CA GLY A 598 27.85 -11.44 6.17
C GLY A 598 28.46 -12.80 6.56
N ASP A 599 28.03 -13.42 7.67
CA ASP A 599 28.42 -14.81 8.07
C ASP A 599 27.17 -15.71 8.24
N SER A 600 26.07 -15.36 7.55
CA SER A 600 24.80 -16.07 7.60
C SER A 600 24.52 -16.80 6.30
N THR A 601 24.36 -18.12 6.38
CA THR A 601 23.67 -18.91 5.34
C THR A 601 22.16 -19.00 5.59
N GLY A 602 21.64 -18.14 6.47
CA GLY A 602 20.24 -18.11 6.90
C GLY A 602 19.28 -17.67 5.80
N GLN A 603 18.01 -17.97 6.04
CA GLN A 603 16.91 -17.47 5.22
C GLN A 603 16.49 -16.07 5.70
N SER A 604 15.67 -15.39 4.91
CA SER A 604 14.94 -14.19 5.36
C SER A 604 14.01 -14.56 6.53
N TYR A 605 13.65 -13.59 7.37
CA TYR A 605 12.82 -13.80 8.55
C TYR A 605 11.37 -14.24 8.21
N ALA A 606 10.93 -14.06 6.96
CA ALA A 606 9.70 -14.61 6.43
C ALA A 606 9.85 -15.11 4.97
N ASP A 607 8.88 -15.91 4.52
CA ASP A 607 8.79 -16.39 3.13
C ASP A 607 8.43 -15.24 2.18
N TYR A 608 8.90 -15.30 0.93
CA TYR A 608 8.58 -14.32 -0.11
C TYR A 608 7.07 -14.14 -0.30
N VAL A 609 6.56 -12.94 -0.04
CA VAL A 609 5.15 -12.59 -0.31
C VAL A 609 4.92 -12.54 -1.81
N THR A 610 4.12 -13.50 -2.29
CA THR A 610 3.64 -13.53 -3.67
C THR A 610 2.44 -12.59 -3.85
N TRP A 611 2.20 -12.12 -5.09
CA TRP A 611 1.03 -11.28 -5.37
C TRP A 611 -0.30 -12.00 -5.05
N GLN A 612 -0.34 -13.33 -5.13
CA GLN A 612 -1.51 -14.12 -4.74
C GLN A 612 -1.78 -14.05 -3.22
N MET A 613 -0.74 -14.02 -2.40
CA MET A 613 -0.87 -13.93 -0.94
C MET A 613 -1.39 -12.54 -0.55
N ALA A 614 -0.82 -11.48 -1.11
CA ALA A 614 -1.33 -10.12 -0.98
C ALA A 614 -2.79 -10.00 -1.44
N TYR A 615 -3.13 -10.50 -2.64
CA TYR A 615 -4.47 -10.39 -3.23
C TYR A 615 -5.55 -11.22 -2.49
N ALA A 616 -5.16 -12.31 -1.83
CA ALA A 616 -6.05 -13.19 -1.06
C ALA A 616 -6.24 -12.75 0.41
N PHE A 617 -5.54 -11.70 0.85
CA PHE A 617 -5.73 -11.10 2.16
C PHE A 617 -7.13 -10.48 2.30
N ASP A 618 -7.74 -10.62 3.47
CA ASP A 618 -8.97 -9.94 3.87
C ASP A 618 -8.66 -9.02 5.06
N PRO A 619 -8.69 -7.68 4.87
CA PRO A 619 -8.40 -6.70 5.93
C PRO A 619 -9.30 -6.75 7.17
N LEU A 620 -10.42 -7.49 7.12
CA LEU A 620 -11.34 -7.68 8.26
C LEU A 620 -11.15 -9.05 8.95
N THR A 621 -10.14 -9.82 8.58
CA THR A 621 -9.79 -11.08 9.26
C THR A 621 -9.50 -10.79 10.73
N GLY A 622 -10.19 -11.49 11.65
CA GLY A 622 -9.99 -11.31 13.09
C GLY A 622 -10.83 -10.22 13.74
N THR A 623 -11.56 -9.39 12.99
CA THR A 623 -12.42 -8.32 13.57
C THR A 623 -13.83 -8.80 13.94
N GLN A 624 -14.13 -10.10 13.81
CA GLN A 624 -15.47 -10.65 14.00
C GLN A 624 -15.94 -10.52 15.46
N GLY A 625 -16.96 -9.67 15.68
CA GLY A 625 -17.54 -9.41 17.00
C GLY A 625 -17.14 -8.07 17.63
N ILE A 626 -16.21 -7.34 17.03
CA ILE A 626 -15.76 -6.03 17.52
C ILE A 626 -16.68 -4.92 16.98
N PRO A 627 -17.32 -4.11 17.84
CA PRO A 627 -18.18 -3.00 17.41
C PRO A 627 -17.43 -1.99 16.55
N ASP A 628 -18.07 -1.53 15.47
CA ASP A 628 -17.56 -0.50 14.55
C ASP A 628 -16.17 -0.76 13.92
N ALA A 629 -15.62 -1.98 14.02
CA ALA A 629 -14.29 -2.31 13.51
C ALA A 629 -14.08 -1.92 12.04
N ARG A 630 -15.09 -2.12 11.18
CA ARG A 630 -15.05 -1.74 9.76
C ARG A 630 -14.86 -0.24 9.52
N LYS A 631 -15.30 0.63 10.44
CA LYS A 631 -15.10 2.09 10.36
C LYS A 631 -13.70 2.48 10.83
N ARG A 632 -13.18 1.75 11.82
CA ARG A 632 -11.87 2.03 12.44
C ARG A 632 -10.69 1.44 11.65
N VAL A 633 -10.90 0.38 10.87
CA VAL A 633 -9.94 -0.11 9.87
C VAL A 633 -10.04 0.79 8.62
N LEU A 634 -9.06 1.69 8.46
CA LEU A 634 -8.99 2.68 7.38
C LEU A 634 -8.53 2.08 6.05
N GLY A 635 -7.92 0.90 6.09
CA GLY A 635 -7.35 0.22 4.92
C GLY A 635 -6.03 -0.42 5.29
N GLY A 636 -5.00 -0.22 4.47
CA GLY A 636 -3.70 -0.80 4.71
C GLY A 636 -2.63 -0.39 3.72
N GLU A 637 -1.46 -0.99 3.90
CA GLU A 637 -0.21 -0.60 3.26
C GLU A 637 0.50 -1.84 2.69
N MET A 638 1.48 -1.60 1.81
CA MET A 638 2.39 -2.61 1.27
C MET A 638 3.80 -2.09 1.50
N ASN A 639 4.59 -2.80 2.31
CA ASN A 639 5.77 -2.23 2.94
C ASN A 639 7.04 -2.77 2.27
N LEU A 640 8.01 -1.90 2.04
CA LEU A 640 9.31 -2.27 1.50
C LEU A 640 10.42 -1.66 2.37
N TRP A 641 10.90 -2.47 3.31
CA TRP A 641 12.16 -2.24 4.02
C TRP A 641 13.36 -2.38 3.07
N THR A 642 14.46 -1.68 3.35
CA THR A 642 15.53 -1.50 2.36
C THR A 642 16.92 -1.96 2.75
N GLU A 643 17.07 -2.92 3.69
CA GLU A 643 18.37 -3.55 4.02
C GLU A 643 19.04 -4.20 2.80
N GLN A 644 18.23 -4.65 1.83
CA GLN A 644 18.66 -5.29 0.57
C GLN A 644 18.09 -4.60 -0.68
N VAL A 645 17.71 -3.32 -0.59
CA VAL A 645 16.99 -2.61 -1.65
C VAL A 645 17.61 -1.25 -1.93
N ASP A 646 17.90 -0.95 -3.19
CA ASP A 646 18.33 0.36 -3.66
C ASP A 646 17.54 0.73 -4.94
N GLU A 647 17.92 1.80 -5.65
CA GLU A 647 17.27 2.17 -6.92
C GLU A 647 17.25 1.03 -7.95
N ASN A 648 18.24 0.13 -7.95
CA ASN A 648 18.43 -0.89 -8.99
C ASN A 648 17.39 -2.02 -8.90
N ASN A 649 16.84 -2.30 -7.71
CA ASN A 649 15.85 -3.36 -7.49
C ASN A 649 14.51 -2.88 -6.89
N LEU A 650 14.39 -1.62 -6.46
CA LEU A 650 13.15 -0.97 -5.96
C LEU A 650 11.90 -1.34 -6.79
N ASP A 651 11.94 -1.02 -8.10
CA ASP A 651 10.83 -1.26 -9.03
C ASP A 651 10.45 -2.74 -9.14
N ALA A 652 11.45 -3.63 -9.11
CA ALA A 652 11.27 -5.07 -9.27
C ALA A 652 10.66 -5.72 -8.02
N LEU A 653 10.91 -5.14 -6.84
CA LEU A 653 10.35 -5.61 -5.58
C LEU A 653 8.95 -5.03 -5.33
N LEU A 654 8.74 -3.72 -5.55
CA LEU A 654 7.41 -3.10 -5.47
C LEU A 654 6.43 -3.69 -6.48
N TRP A 655 6.81 -3.72 -7.76
CA TRP A 655 5.87 -3.92 -8.86
C TRP A 655 6.03 -5.30 -9.51
N PRO A 656 4.93 -6.01 -9.83
CA PRO A 656 3.53 -5.60 -9.69
C PRO A 656 2.88 -6.02 -8.34
N ARG A 657 3.65 -6.39 -7.30
CA ARG A 657 3.07 -6.91 -6.05
C ARG A 657 2.20 -5.87 -5.32
N ALA A 658 2.64 -4.62 -5.23
CA ALA A 658 1.85 -3.54 -4.62
C ALA A 658 0.51 -3.27 -5.35
N LEU A 659 0.37 -3.63 -6.64
CA LEU A 659 -0.92 -3.58 -7.34
C LEU A 659 -1.97 -4.50 -6.68
N ALA A 660 -1.55 -5.65 -6.14
CA ALA A 660 -2.44 -6.57 -5.43
C ALA A 660 -3.09 -5.90 -4.21
N GLY A 661 -2.30 -5.22 -3.39
CA GLY A 661 -2.79 -4.42 -2.26
C GLY A 661 -3.73 -3.30 -2.71
N ALA A 662 -3.36 -2.59 -3.79
CA ALA A 662 -4.18 -1.51 -4.34
C ALA A 662 -5.62 -1.97 -4.69
N GLU A 663 -5.79 -3.15 -5.31
CA GLU A 663 -7.13 -3.69 -5.58
C GLU A 663 -7.81 -4.28 -4.34
N VAL A 664 -7.05 -4.85 -3.41
CA VAL A 664 -7.60 -5.34 -2.12
C VAL A 664 -8.29 -4.23 -1.35
N TYR A 665 -7.65 -3.07 -1.22
CA TYR A 665 -8.19 -1.92 -0.50
C TYR A 665 -9.16 -1.06 -1.36
N TRP A 666 -9.12 -1.16 -2.69
CA TRP A 666 -10.13 -0.56 -3.55
C TRP A 666 -11.47 -1.31 -3.52
N THR A 667 -11.50 -2.65 -3.63
CA THR A 667 -12.76 -3.41 -3.66
C THR A 667 -13.28 -3.77 -2.27
N GLY A 668 -12.39 -3.90 -1.29
CA GLY A 668 -12.72 -4.38 0.06
C GLY A 668 -13.21 -5.83 0.09
N ASP A 669 -14.09 -6.15 1.03
CA ASP A 669 -14.72 -7.47 1.19
C ASP A 669 -15.72 -7.81 0.08
N SER A 670 -16.26 -6.78 -0.59
CA SER A 670 -17.20 -6.94 -1.70
C SER A 670 -16.51 -7.02 -3.06
N TRP A 671 -16.70 -8.12 -3.77
CA TRP A 671 -17.00 -8.01 -5.20
C TRP A 671 -18.39 -8.56 -5.46
N THR A 672 -19.22 -7.79 -6.15
CA THR A 672 -20.55 -8.20 -6.60
C THR A 672 -20.73 -7.76 -8.04
N GLN A 673 -20.48 -8.65 -9.00
CA GLN A 673 -21.29 -8.63 -10.21
C GLN A 673 -22.51 -9.49 -9.96
N ALA A 674 -23.69 -8.91 -10.15
CA ALA A 674 -24.90 -9.65 -10.46
C ALA A 674 -24.76 -10.27 -11.85
N PHE A 675 -23.91 -11.30 -11.97
CA PHE A 675 -23.74 -12.03 -13.21
C PHE A 675 -24.99 -12.89 -13.40
N ASN A 676 -25.91 -12.43 -14.27
CA ASN A 676 -27.04 -13.21 -14.75
C ASN A 676 -26.53 -14.35 -15.65
N ALA A 677 -25.89 -15.34 -15.04
CA ALA A 677 -25.56 -16.61 -15.66
C ALA A 677 -26.86 -17.39 -15.88
N GLY A 678 -27.48 -17.19 -17.04
CA GLY A 678 -28.63 -17.97 -17.45
C GLY A 678 -28.32 -19.46 -17.41
N ASN A 679 -29.00 -20.19 -16.52
CA ASN A 679 -29.08 -21.64 -16.44
C ASN A 679 -27.76 -22.43 -16.57
N ILE A 680 -26.81 -22.21 -15.65
CA ILE A 680 -25.85 -23.25 -15.27
C ILE A 680 -26.02 -23.56 -13.77
N THR A 681 -26.95 -24.46 -13.47
CA THR A 681 -27.06 -25.10 -12.16
C THR A 681 -25.94 -26.13 -11.97
N THR A 682 -24.76 -25.68 -11.54
CA THR A 682 -23.75 -26.55 -10.93
C THR A 682 -24.01 -26.67 -9.44
N THR A 683 -24.71 -27.72 -9.04
CA THR A 683 -24.93 -28.07 -7.64
C THR A 683 -23.62 -28.50 -6.97
N PHE A 684 -23.02 -27.61 -6.18
CA PHE A 684 -21.98 -27.99 -5.23
C PHE A 684 -22.63 -28.70 -4.04
N SER A 685 -22.69 -30.03 -4.09
CA SER A 685 -23.04 -30.87 -2.95
C SER A 685 -21.85 -30.90 -1.97
N ALA A 686 -22.08 -30.48 -0.73
CA ALA A 686 -21.08 -30.58 0.33
C ALA A 686 -20.78 -32.05 0.68
N VAL A 687 -19.50 -32.44 0.61
CA VAL A 687 -19.02 -33.77 1.06
C VAL A 687 -17.60 -33.63 1.62
N GLY A 688 -17.34 -34.28 2.75
CA GLY A 688 -15.99 -34.74 3.13
C GLY A 688 -15.23 -33.89 4.16
N GLN A 689 -15.45 -34.15 5.45
CA GLN A 689 -14.39 -33.99 6.44
C GLN A 689 -13.37 -35.14 6.24
N GLY A 690 -12.09 -34.83 6.13
CA GLY A 690 -11.02 -35.84 6.01
C GLY A 690 -9.68 -35.33 6.54
N ASN A 691 -9.19 -35.94 7.61
CA ASN A 691 -7.82 -35.74 8.09
C ASN A 691 -6.85 -36.54 7.21
N THR A 692 -5.81 -35.89 6.68
CA THR A 692 -4.59 -36.56 6.21
C THR A 692 -3.37 -35.78 6.69
N THR A 693 -2.36 -36.49 7.19
CA THR A 693 -1.42 -35.96 8.19
C THR A 693 -0.07 -35.48 7.63
N GLU A 694 0.26 -35.76 6.37
CA GLU A 694 1.62 -35.56 5.83
C GLU A 694 1.83 -34.22 5.10
N GLY A 695 0.78 -33.39 4.99
CA GLY A 695 0.88 -31.97 4.60
C GLY A 695 0.48 -30.99 5.71
N ALA A 696 0.17 -31.50 6.91
CA ALA A 696 -0.40 -30.73 8.00
C ALA A 696 0.66 -30.03 8.87
N GLU A 697 1.81 -30.67 9.11
CA GLU A 697 2.80 -30.22 10.10
C GLU A 697 3.37 -28.81 9.79
N ALA A 698 3.58 -28.47 8.51
CA ALA A 698 4.02 -27.12 8.11
C ALA A 698 2.92 -26.04 8.22
N ALA A 699 1.64 -26.44 8.21
CA ALA A 699 0.49 -25.57 8.42
C ALA A 699 -0.04 -25.60 9.87
N GLU A 700 0.58 -26.39 10.76
CA GLU A 700 0.23 -26.51 12.17
C GLU A 700 0.95 -25.49 13.05
N ALA A 701 2.14 -25.03 12.64
CA ALA A 701 2.99 -24.17 13.46
C ALA A 701 2.58 -22.69 13.54
N ASN A 702 1.72 -22.17 12.64
CA ASN A 702 1.37 -20.75 12.62
C ASN A 702 -0.14 -20.51 12.31
N PRO A 703 -0.92 -19.91 13.26
CA PRO A 703 -2.34 -19.62 13.06
C PRO A 703 -2.62 -18.53 12.02
N ASP A 704 -1.69 -17.64 11.70
CA ASP A 704 -1.85 -16.60 10.68
C ASP A 704 -1.65 -17.17 9.28
N ARG A 705 -0.70 -18.10 9.10
CA ARG A 705 -0.64 -18.94 7.88
C ARG A 705 -1.93 -19.73 7.70
N ARG A 706 -2.54 -20.22 8.80
CA ARG A 706 -3.88 -20.84 8.75
C ARG A 706 -4.96 -19.84 8.36
N ALA A 707 -4.97 -18.61 8.89
CA ALA A 707 -5.96 -17.60 8.53
C ALA A 707 -5.90 -17.25 7.03
N ILE A 708 -4.70 -17.01 6.50
CA ILE A 708 -4.46 -16.72 5.08
C ILE A 708 -4.75 -17.95 4.19
N ALA A 709 -4.43 -19.17 4.63
CA ALA A 709 -4.81 -20.39 3.91
C ALA A 709 -6.32 -20.73 4.03
N TRP A 710 -6.99 -20.29 5.10
CA TRP A 710 -8.44 -20.43 5.30
C TRP A 710 -9.22 -19.41 4.48
N SER A 711 -8.71 -18.19 4.25
CA SER A 711 -9.30 -17.26 3.27
C SER A 711 -9.28 -17.89 1.86
N GLN A 712 -8.22 -18.63 1.52
CA GLN A 712 -8.11 -19.38 0.26
C GLN A 712 -9.02 -20.63 0.17
N ARG A 713 -9.41 -21.27 1.28
CA ARG A 713 -10.11 -22.59 1.27
C ARG A 713 -11.56 -22.61 1.77
N SER A 714 -11.97 -21.69 2.62
CA SER A 714 -13.24 -21.78 3.36
C SER A 714 -14.27 -20.73 2.90
N TRP A 715 -15.21 -20.34 3.77
CA TRP A 715 -16.29 -19.37 3.54
C TRP A 715 -17.40 -19.85 2.59
N SER A 716 -18.38 -20.57 3.15
CA SER A 716 -19.76 -20.68 2.65
C SER A 716 -20.65 -19.85 3.58
N GLY A 717 -21.28 -18.77 3.11
CA GLY A 717 -22.12 -17.95 4.01
C GLY A 717 -22.80 -16.69 3.47
N SER A 718 -22.39 -16.14 2.33
CA SER A 718 -23.01 -14.91 1.78
C SER A 718 -23.02 -14.88 0.24
N ASN A 719 -23.92 -14.09 -0.34
CA ASN A 719 -24.06 -13.88 -1.80
C ASN A 719 -22.95 -13.00 -2.40
N LEU A 720 -21.76 -12.97 -1.79
CA LEU A 720 -20.60 -12.21 -2.28
C LEU A 720 -19.76 -13.09 -3.22
N THR A 721 -19.43 -12.56 -4.40
CA THR A 721 -18.46 -13.21 -5.30
C THR A 721 -17.05 -12.89 -4.82
N LYS A 722 -16.30 -13.89 -4.35
CA LYS A 722 -14.94 -13.70 -3.81
C LYS A 722 -13.96 -13.20 -4.87
N ARG A 723 -12.93 -12.44 -4.44
CA ARG A 723 -11.73 -12.18 -5.23
C ARG A 723 -11.15 -13.51 -5.73
N SER A 724 -10.86 -13.60 -7.03
CA SER A 724 -10.28 -14.79 -7.66
C SER A 724 -8.95 -14.44 -8.32
N ALA A 725 -7.86 -15.05 -7.84
CA ALA A 725 -6.54 -14.90 -8.45
C ALA A 725 -6.54 -15.35 -9.93
N VAL A 726 -7.37 -16.35 -10.29
CA VAL A 726 -7.53 -16.80 -11.69
C VAL A 726 -8.16 -15.72 -12.58
N GLU A 727 -9.08 -14.92 -12.03
CA GLU A 727 -9.70 -13.80 -12.74
C GLU A 727 -8.80 -12.55 -12.78
N ALA A 728 -8.03 -12.31 -11.72
CA ALA A 728 -7.14 -11.16 -11.62
C ALA A 728 -5.86 -11.32 -12.46
N LEU A 729 -5.29 -12.52 -12.57
CA LEU A 729 -3.99 -12.75 -13.22
C LEU A 729 -3.89 -12.22 -14.66
N PRO A 730 -4.89 -12.37 -15.56
CA PRO A 730 -4.85 -11.73 -16.88
C PRO A 730 -4.79 -10.19 -16.80
N ARG A 731 -5.56 -9.55 -15.90
CA ARG A 731 -5.55 -8.09 -15.68
C ARG A 731 -4.19 -7.63 -15.15
N LEU A 732 -3.65 -8.36 -14.16
CA LEU A 732 -2.39 -8.05 -13.53
C LEU A 732 -1.20 -8.25 -14.48
N HIS A 733 -1.25 -9.24 -15.39
CA HIS A 733 -0.28 -9.35 -16.50
C HIS A 733 -0.31 -8.10 -17.37
N GLU A 734 -1.49 -7.68 -17.86
CA GLU A 734 -1.59 -6.49 -18.70
C GLU A 734 -1.08 -5.23 -18.00
N GLN A 735 -1.40 -5.03 -16.71
CA GLN A 735 -0.85 -3.94 -15.92
C GLN A 735 0.66 -4.02 -15.74
N ARG A 736 1.21 -5.21 -15.46
CA ARG A 736 2.67 -5.41 -15.38
C ARG A 736 3.37 -5.04 -16.68
N TYR A 737 2.81 -5.42 -17.84
CA TYR A 737 3.39 -5.05 -19.14
C TYR A 737 3.20 -3.57 -19.47
N ARG A 738 2.09 -2.95 -19.06
CA ARG A 738 1.85 -1.50 -19.16
C ARG A 738 2.85 -0.70 -18.31
N LEU A 739 3.12 -1.12 -17.07
CA LEU A 739 4.16 -0.54 -16.21
C LEU A 739 5.54 -0.61 -16.87
N VAL A 740 5.94 -1.76 -17.41
CA VAL A 740 7.20 -1.90 -18.18
C VAL A 740 7.23 -1.00 -19.41
N GLY A 741 6.11 -0.87 -20.13
CA GLY A 741 5.97 0.07 -21.25
C GLY A 741 6.10 1.54 -20.86
N ARG A 742 5.87 1.88 -19.58
CA ARG A 742 6.05 3.21 -18.97
C ARG A 742 7.42 3.39 -18.29
N GLY A 743 8.35 2.44 -18.45
CA GLY A 743 9.71 2.52 -17.89
C GLY A 743 9.86 2.05 -16.43
N ILE A 744 8.82 1.43 -15.86
CA ILE A 744 8.87 0.82 -14.52
C ILE A 744 9.40 -0.60 -14.65
N GLN A 745 10.46 -0.95 -13.91
CA GLN A 745 11.16 -2.25 -14.03
C GLN A 745 10.43 -3.40 -13.29
N ALA A 746 9.11 -3.48 -13.43
CA ALA A 746 8.23 -4.40 -12.71
C ALA A 746 8.57 -5.88 -13.00
N SER A 747 8.66 -6.69 -11.95
CA SER A 747 9.00 -8.11 -12.02
C SER A 747 8.06 -8.94 -12.91
N PRO A 748 8.55 -9.95 -13.64
CA PRO A 748 7.70 -10.88 -14.40
C PRO A 748 6.96 -11.84 -13.46
N LEU A 749 5.64 -11.96 -13.65
CA LEU A 749 4.78 -12.83 -12.81
C LEU A 749 4.86 -14.32 -13.17
N GLN A 750 5.06 -14.61 -14.45
CA GLN A 750 5.11 -15.96 -15.03
C GLN A 750 5.97 -15.90 -16.31
N PRO A 751 6.42 -17.05 -16.86
CA PRO A 751 6.99 -17.09 -18.21
C PRO A 751 6.07 -16.41 -19.22
N LYS A 752 6.64 -15.60 -20.14
CA LYS A 752 5.87 -14.83 -21.14
C LYS A 752 4.87 -15.69 -21.93
N TRP A 753 5.18 -16.97 -22.15
CA TRP A 753 4.27 -17.93 -22.78
C TRP A 753 2.89 -18.01 -22.11
N CYS A 754 2.85 -17.94 -20.76
CA CYS A 754 1.65 -17.97 -19.93
C CYS A 754 0.83 -16.67 -20.04
N ALA A 755 1.50 -15.51 -19.98
CA ALA A 755 0.84 -14.21 -20.15
C ALA A 755 0.14 -14.08 -21.52
N LEU A 756 0.76 -14.64 -22.57
CA LEU A 756 0.22 -14.70 -23.93
C LEU A 756 -0.90 -15.74 -24.11
N ARG A 757 -1.13 -16.62 -23.12
CA ARG A 757 -2.06 -17.77 -23.16
C ARG A 757 -2.75 -17.94 -21.80
N PRO A 758 -3.74 -17.07 -21.47
CA PRO A 758 -4.39 -17.08 -20.17
C PRO A 758 -4.94 -18.47 -19.81
N ASN A 759 -4.90 -18.79 -18.53
CA ASN A 759 -5.29 -20.06 -17.92
C ASN A 759 -4.45 -21.30 -18.27
N GLN A 760 -3.60 -21.29 -19.30
CA GLN A 760 -2.80 -22.47 -19.70
C GLN A 760 -1.68 -22.83 -18.71
N CYS A 761 -1.33 -21.92 -17.80
CA CYS A 761 -0.35 -22.13 -16.73
C CYS A 761 -0.99 -22.11 -15.32
N ASN A 762 -2.32 -22.25 -15.22
CA ASN A 762 -2.96 -22.42 -13.93
C ASN A 762 -2.58 -23.80 -13.38
N ALA A 763 -2.28 -23.89 -12.08
CA ALA A 763 -2.15 -25.18 -11.42
C ALA A 763 -3.47 -25.97 -11.60
N PRO A 764 -3.42 -27.29 -11.81
CA PRO A 764 -4.62 -28.10 -11.84
C PRO A 764 -5.35 -27.92 -10.51
N VAL A 765 -6.67 -27.71 -10.58
CA VAL A 765 -7.51 -27.70 -9.37
C VAL A 765 -7.30 -29.04 -8.68
N ALA A 766 -6.86 -29.02 -7.43
CA ALA A 766 -6.60 -30.23 -6.66
C ALA A 766 -7.93 -30.96 -6.41
N THR A 767 -8.28 -31.90 -7.30
CA THR A 767 -9.26 -32.93 -7.01
C THR A 767 -8.65 -33.83 -5.95
N SER A 768 -9.05 -33.67 -4.69
CA SER A 768 -8.61 -34.54 -3.61
C SER A 768 -8.97 -35.99 -3.93
N PRO A 769 -8.06 -36.95 -3.66
CA PRO A 769 -8.44 -38.31 -3.30
C PRO A 769 -9.35 -38.32 -2.05
#